data_AF-A0A2B7WQL5-F1
#
_entry.id   AF-A0A2B7WQL5-F1
#
_cell.length_a   1.000
_cell.length_b   1.000
_cell.length_c   1.000
_cell.angle_alpha   90.00
_cell.angle_beta   90.00
_cell.angle_gamma   90.00
#
_symmetry.space_group_name_H-M   'P 1'
#
loop_
_entity.id
_entity.type
_entity.pdbx_description
1 polymer ?
#
loop_
_entity_poly.entity_id
_entity_poly.type
_entity_poly.pdbx_seq_one_letter_code
_entity_poly.pdbx_strand_id
1 'polypeptide(L)'
;MDPIFDNSDSDPDLLAALEASLRDPAPASPRVAPALPQNDIVDLTGDSEESSPETEQPSSSGKSSDSKLSKAISRELNTQATYLPSSLSRDRATHVTHSESVVSPRRQQRSIPKETASQSVFGCGGIDRKKMEEERLSRLAKKRKAQDASPPPTAKQAKILSTTDTPIGERIVQQGDIGVKKSPKPALAKQSPQPIAPLQYPTGVVKKTWAFGYPRDCDIKIEEVFQRSDIELAILSSFQWDTDWLFSKFGNSRPRLLLLMQAKEEALKAQMERDTSSMTKVRLCFPPMGPQVNCMHSKLMLLFHPNHLRVVVPSANLVPYDWGESGGIMENIVFLIDLPRKSTGADDEPPTKFLEELVYFLKASTVHDNIIDKLSGFDFGATADIAFVHTIGGSHTRDTWKRTGVCGLGNAVDNLGLRTSQPLTLDYVTSSVGFLNETFMRSVYLAAQGDNGLKELTLRTSKSFPSTKFGFTVKKTDGAEWSRRFNVYFPSQQTVETSKGGSQSAGTLCFQSKWYTSPTFPKQVMRDNLSRRNGLLMHNKMLFVRPDTPVTSSDGNSVCHGWAYVGSANLSESAWGRLVVDRSTTQPKLNCRNWECGVLIPIRKPLSPDTAEMSGGSAPKASGDTFQVFNDWVPVPMRVPGPEYGTGKQPWFYME
;
A
#
# COMPACT_ATOMS: atom_id res chain seq x y z
N MET A 1 -38.77 45.88 -54.41
CA MET A 1 -38.05 47.15 -54.21
C MET A 1 -37.15 46.96 -53.00
N ASP A 2 -35.94 47.46 -53.14
CA ASP A 2 -34.75 47.29 -52.30
C ASP A 2 -34.82 48.12 -50.99
N PRO A 3 -33.89 48.03 -50.02
CA PRO A 3 -32.49 47.61 -50.23
C PRO A 3 -31.74 46.78 -49.15
N ILE A 4 -30.71 46.10 -49.66
CA ILE A 4 -29.30 46.02 -49.20
C ILE A 4 -29.02 45.98 -47.69
N PHE A 5 -28.24 44.97 -47.28
CA PHE A 5 -27.27 45.08 -46.19
C PHE A 5 -25.93 44.45 -46.60
N ASP A 6 -24.85 45.05 -46.14
CA ASP A 6 -23.47 44.57 -46.24
C ASP A 6 -22.78 44.80 -44.89
N ASN A 7 -21.89 43.90 -44.50
CA ASN A 7 -20.66 44.23 -43.79
C ASN A 7 -19.76 43.00 -43.65
N SER A 8 -18.47 43.19 -43.90
CA SER A 8 -17.41 42.28 -43.52
C SER A 8 -16.83 42.66 -42.16
N ASP A 9 -16.22 41.69 -41.47
CA ASP A 9 -15.13 41.97 -40.54
C ASP A 9 -14.20 40.75 -40.49
N SER A 10 -12.89 40.96 -40.42
CA SER A 10 -11.88 39.89 -40.45
C SER A 10 -10.56 40.39 -39.89
N ASP A 11 -10.19 39.86 -38.72
CA ASP A 11 -9.10 40.35 -37.90
C ASP A 11 -7.72 40.20 -38.60
N PRO A 12 -7.00 41.31 -38.88
CA PRO A 12 -5.72 41.27 -39.59
C PRO A 12 -4.58 40.66 -38.75
N ASP A 13 -4.64 40.72 -37.42
CA ASP A 13 -3.58 40.16 -36.56
C ASP A 13 -3.56 38.62 -36.64
N LEU A 14 -4.73 38.01 -36.91
CA LEU A 14 -4.86 36.57 -37.09
C LEU A 14 -4.12 36.07 -38.35
N LEU A 15 -4.08 36.88 -39.42
CA LEU A 15 -3.36 36.56 -40.65
C LEU A 15 -1.84 36.73 -40.48
N ALA A 16 -1.40 37.79 -39.80
CA ALA A 16 0.01 38.03 -39.50
C ALA A 16 0.62 36.90 -38.64
N ALA A 17 -0.13 36.39 -37.66
CA ALA A 17 0.29 35.27 -36.83
C ALA A 17 0.45 33.95 -37.60
N LEU A 18 -0.39 33.70 -38.62
CA LEU A 18 -0.31 32.51 -39.47
C LEU A 18 0.92 32.55 -40.40
N GLU A 19 1.22 33.70 -41.01
CA GLU A 19 2.36 33.83 -41.92
C GLU A 19 3.71 33.72 -41.19
N ALA A 20 3.78 34.19 -39.93
CA ALA A 20 4.95 34.04 -39.07
C ALA A 20 5.30 32.58 -38.71
N SER A 21 4.32 31.67 -38.75
CA SER A 21 4.49 30.27 -38.32
C SER A 21 5.03 29.32 -39.40
N LEU A 22 5.41 29.82 -40.58
CA LEU A 22 5.70 29.01 -41.78
C LEU A 22 7.15 29.11 -42.32
N ARG A 23 8.13 29.46 -41.47
CA ARG A 23 9.56 29.58 -41.88
C ARG A 23 10.54 28.87 -40.94
N ASP A 24 11.07 27.73 -41.38
CA ASP A 24 12.24 27.07 -40.79
C ASP A 24 13.56 27.77 -41.19
N PRO A 25 14.50 28.03 -40.26
CA PRO A 25 15.83 28.55 -40.57
C PRO A 25 16.95 27.48 -40.53
N ALA A 26 17.82 27.49 -41.54
CA ALA A 26 19.08 26.72 -41.58
C ALA A 26 20.28 27.55 -41.04
N PRO A 27 21.43 26.94 -40.69
CA PRO A 27 22.43 27.56 -39.79
C PRO A 27 23.57 28.33 -40.47
N ALA A 28 24.13 29.33 -39.77
CA ALA A 28 25.43 29.96 -40.05
C ALA A 28 26.08 30.54 -38.77
N SER A 29 27.37 30.87 -38.80
CA SER A 29 28.18 31.35 -37.66
C SER A 29 29.09 32.55 -38.07
N PRO A 30 30.10 32.99 -37.28
CA PRO A 30 29.97 33.90 -36.12
C PRO A 30 30.86 35.17 -36.21
N ARG A 31 30.68 36.21 -35.36
CA ARG A 31 31.72 37.27 -35.14
C ARG A 31 31.61 38.15 -33.86
N VAL A 32 32.53 37.93 -32.91
CA VAL A 32 33.45 38.91 -32.24
C VAL A 32 32.93 40.13 -31.41
N ALA A 33 33.14 40.05 -30.08
CA ALA A 33 33.60 41.08 -29.09
C ALA A 33 32.71 42.30 -28.71
N PRO A 34 32.95 43.05 -27.59
CA PRO A 34 34.11 43.00 -26.65
C PRO A 34 33.86 43.04 -25.09
N ALA A 35 34.92 42.60 -24.35
CA ALA A 35 35.46 43.04 -23.03
C ALA A 35 34.61 43.25 -21.74
N LEU A 36 34.79 42.32 -20.77
CA LEU A 36 35.36 42.41 -19.38
C LEU A 36 35.52 43.78 -18.65
N PRO A 37 35.63 43.86 -17.28
CA PRO A 37 36.12 42.88 -16.26
C PRO A 37 35.04 42.30 -15.31
N GLN A 38 35.18 41.17 -14.59
CA GLN A 38 36.28 40.36 -13.99
C GLN A 38 36.56 40.64 -12.50
N ASN A 39 36.41 39.59 -11.67
CA ASN A 39 37.16 39.29 -10.44
C ASN A 39 36.87 37.82 -10.00
N ASP A 40 37.80 37.21 -9.25
CA ASP A 40 37.95 35.73 -9.18
C ASP A 40 37.42 35.06 -7.89
N ILE A 41 37.33 33.71 -7.95
CA ILE A 41 37.55 32.65 -6.93
C ILE A 41 37.26 31.33 -7.69
N VAL A 42 38.24 30.64 -8.29
CA VAL A 42 39.27 29.77 -7.68
C VAL A 42 38.66 28.52 -7.00
N ASP A 43 38.75 27.39 -7.70
CA ASP A 43 38.48 26.03 -7.23
C ASP A 43 39.81 25.32 -6.92
N LEU A 44 39.84 24.44 -5.93
CA LEU A 44 41.04 23.72 -5.45
C LEU A 44 40.69 22.32 -4.93
N THR A 45 40.50 21.36 -5.85
CA THR A 45 40.57 19.93 -5.52
C THR A 45 42.01 19.43 -5.67
N GLY A 46 42.75 19.40 -4.56
CA GLY A 46 44.15 18.99 -4.52
C GLY A 46 44.39 17.58 -3.94
N ASP A 47 45.36 16.90 -4.56
CA ASP A 47 46.13 15.73 -4.15
C ASP A 47 45.50 14.33 -4.21
N SER A 48 46.00 13.36 -5.00
CA SER A 48 47.37 12.84 -5.31
C SER A 48 47.61 11.52 -4.53
N GLU A 49 48.32 10.49 -5.04
CA GLU A 49 49.33 10.41 -6.12
C GLU A 49 49.08 9.23 -7.10
N GLU A 50 49.60 9.40 -8.33
CA GLU A 50 50.28 8.45 -9.25
C GLU A 50 50.07 6.91 -9.16
N SER A 51 49.97 6.13 -10.25
CA SER A 51 49.92 6.38 -11.71
C SER A 51 49.20 5.16 -12.38
N SER A 52 49.19 4.82 -13.68
CA SER A 52 49.92 5.20 -14.92
C SER A 52 49.03 4.92 -16.16
N PRO A 53 49.41 5.33 -17.40
CA PRO A 53 48.43 5.55 -18.48
C PRO A 53 48.31 4.46 -19.56
N GLU A 54 47.11 4.33 -20.15
CA GLU A 54 46.96 4.35 -21.61
C GLU A 54 45.52 4.68 -22.09
N THR A 55 45.41 5.54 -23.11
CA THR A 55 44.30 5.79 -24.05
C THR A 55 42.90 6.26 -23.55
N GLU A 56 42.40 7.35 -24.15
CA GLU A 56 41.08 7.97 -23.88
C GLU A 56 39.92 7.36 -24.69
N GLN A 57 38.70 7.40 -24.14
CA GLN A 57 37.52 8.06 -24.77
C GLN A 57 36.47 8.43 -23.70
N PRO A 58 35.75 9.57 -23.82
CA PRO A 58 34.89 10.09 -22.76
C PRO A 58 33.52 9.41 -22.69
N SER A 59 33.12 8.97 -21.49
CA SER A 59 31.78 8.43 -21.23
C SER A 59 30.76 9.55 -20.90
N SER A 60 29.51 9.41 -21.38
CA SER A 60 28.46 10.40 -21.17
C SER A 60 27.76 10.26 -19.80
N SER A 61 27.28 11.38 -19.26
CA SER A 61 26.86 11.48 -17.86
C SER A 61 25.55 10.73 -17.54
N GLY A 62 25.67 9.67 -16.73
CA GLY A 62 24.57 8.78 -16.36
C GLY A 62 23.50 9.43 -15.46
N LYS A 63 22.34 9.78 -16.04
CA LYS A 63 21.16 10.24 -15.28
C LYS A 63 20.50 9.08 -14.51
N SER A 64 20.11 9.32 -13.26
CA SER A 64 19.68 8.29 -12.29
C SER A 64 18.61 7.31 -12.81
N SER A 65 18.93 6.01 -12.74
CA SER A 65 18.08 4.94 -13.26
C SER A 65 16.83 4.66 -12.40
N ASP A 66 16.82 5.08 -11.13
CA ASP A 66 15.68 4.85 -10.22
C ASP A 66 14.41 5.58 -10.71
N SER A 67 14.60 6.72 -11.38
CA SER A 67 13.52 7.46 -12.03
C SER A 67 12.87 6.71 -13.20
N LYS A 68 13.57 5.72 -13.79
CA LYS A 68 12.98 4.84 -14.81
C LYS A 68 12.08 3.79 -14.19
N LEU A 69 12.40 3.24 -13.02
CA LEU A 69 11.53 2.27 -12.33
C LEU A 69 10.20 2.92 -11.92
N SER A 70 10.24 4.09 -11.28
CA SER A 70 9.02 4.79 -10.87
C SER A 70 8.18 5.27 -12.07
N LYS A 71 8.82 5.64 -13.18
CA LYS A 71 8.13 5.99 -14.44
C LYS A 71 7.66 4.79 -15.26
N ALA A 72 8.29 3.61 -15.14
CA ALA A 72 7.82 2.37 -15.76
C ALA A 72 6.56 1.87 -15.04
N ILE A 73 6.62 1.72 -13.71
CA ILE A 73 5.47 1.36 -12.87
C ILE A 73 4.31 2.36 -13.11
N SER A 74 4.58 3.66 -13.15
CA SER A 74 3.54 4.68 -13.44
C SER A 74 3.07 4.74 -14.90
N ARG A 75 3.71 4.06 -15.86
CA ARG A 75 3.27 3.99 -17.26
C ARG A 75 2.50 2.72 -17.56
N GLU A 76 2.97 1.57 -17.08
CA GLU A 76 2.36 0.27 -17.35
C GLU A 76 1.00 0.08 -16.64
N LEU A 77 0.77 0.82 -15.55
CA LEU A 77 -0.55 0.85 -14.89
C LEU A 77 -1.66 1.46 -15.75
N ASN A 78 -1.34 2.21 -16.82
CA ASN A 78 -2.32 2.68 -17.80
C ASN A 78 -2.62 1.67 -18.91
N THR A 79 -1.75 0.68 -19.18
CA THR A 79 -1.92 -0.29 -20.28
C THR A 79 -2.70 -1.54 -19.88
N GLN A 80 -2.66 -1.96 -18.60
CA GLN A 80 -3.41 -3.13 -18.13
C GLN A 80 -4.91 -2.88 -17.84
N ALA A 81 -5.35 -1.62 -17.70
CA ALA A 81 -6.74 -1.28 -17.35
C ALA A 81 -7.78 -1.61 -18.44
N THR A 82 -7.35 -2.04 -19.64
CA THR A 82 -8.21 -2.13 -20.84
C THR A 82 -8.53 -3.57 -21.28
N TYR A 83 -7.97 -4.59 -20.63
CA TYR A 83 -8.11 -5.99 -21.06
C TYR A 83 -9.20 -6.76 -20.29
N LEU A 84 -10.44 -6.65 -20.77
CA LEU A 84 -11.55 -7.54 -20.39
C LEU A 84 -11.55 -8.80 -21.27
N PRO A 85 -11.47 -10.02 -20.70
CA PRO A 85 -11.65 -11.26 -21.46
C PRO A 85 -13.14 -11.47 -21.81
N SER A 86 -13.53 -11.12 -23.04
CA SER A 86 -14.89 -11.32 -23.53
C SER A 86 -15.07 -12.67 -24.22
N SER A 87 -15.48 -13.71 -23.48
CA SER A 87 -16.41 -14.75 -23.97
C SER A 87 -16.71 -15.81 -22.91
N LEU A 88 -18.01 -16.12 -22.73
CA LEU A 88 -18.48 -17.37 -22.15
C LEU A 88 -19.55 -17.94 -23.08
N SER A 89 -19.11 -18.75 -24.03
CA SER A 89 -19.97 -19.59 -24.85
C SER A 89 -19.71 -21.05 -24.50
N ARG A 90 -20.77 -21.79 -24.22
CA ARG A 90 -20.70 -23.26 -24.14
C ARG A 90 -20.39 -23.79 -25.55
N ASP A 91 -19.67 -24.91 -25.66
CA ASP A 91 -20.39 -26.17 -25.90
C ASP A 91 -19.56 -27.45 -25.65
N ARG A 92 -20.13 -28.58 -26.05
CA ARG A 92 -19.89 -29.95 -25.59
C ARG A 92 -18.89 -30.71 -26.49
N ALA A 93 -18.19 -31.70 -25.93
CA ALA A 93 -17.16 -32.47 -26.63
C ALA A 93 -17.72 -33.52 -27.62
N THR A 94 -16.98 -33.82 -28.70
CA THR A 94 -16.74 -35.22 -29.20
C THR A 94 -15.67 -35.32 -30.32
N HIS A 95 -15.02 -36.51 -30.40
CA HIS A 95 -14.36 -37.18 -31.55
C HIS A 95 -13.20 -36.56 -32.38
N VAL A 96 -11.98 -36.96 -31.99
CA VAL A 96 -10.92 -37.70 -32.75
C VAL A 96 -11.08 -37.87 -34.28
N THR A 97 -10.06 -37.47 -35.08
CA THR A 97 -9.30 -38.33 -36.04
C THR A 97 -8.02 -37.65 -36.60
N HIS A 98 -7.18 -38.45 -37.29
CA HIS A 98 -5.94 -38.13 -38.04
C HIS A 98 -6.16 -37.14 -39.24
N SER A 99 -5.18 -36.61 -40.00
CA SER A 99 -3.73 -36.94 -40.19
C SER A 99 -2.93 -35.78 -40.83
N GLU A 100 -1.60 -35.83 -40.65
CA GLU A 100 -0.50 -35.47 -41.58
C GLU A 100 -0.38 -34.11 -42.31
N SER A 101 0.87 -33.66 -42.30
CA SER A 101 1.56 -32.54 -42.97
C SER A 101 1.43 -32.41 -44.50
N VAL A 102 1.71 -31.20 -45.05
CA VAL A 102 2.85 -30.94 -45.99
C VAL A 102 2.94 -29.46 -46.48
N VAL A 103 4.14 -28.88 -46.39
CA VAL A 103 4.82 -27.83 -47.22
C VAL A 103 4.07 -26.58 -47.79
N SER A 104 4.68 -25.39 -47.60
CA SER A 104 4.35 -24.11 -48.29
C SER A 104 5.13 -23.92 -49.61
N PRO A 105 4.71 -23.00 -50.51
CA PRO A 105 5.59 -21.85 -50.77
C PRO A 105 4.95 -20.50 -51.17
N ARG A 106 5.53 -19.43 -50.60
CA ARG A 106 5.82 -18.09 -51.17
C ARG A 106 4.81 -17.30 -52.06
N ARG A 107 4.49 -16.10 -51.51
CA ARG A 107 4.75 -14.75 -52.07
C ARG A 107 3.86 -14.21 -53.21
N GLN A 108 3.15 -13.12 -52.89
CA GLN A 108 3.08 -11.91 -53.75
C GLN A 108 3.04 -10.64 -52.88
N GLN A 109 3.41 -9.49 -53.46
CA GLN A 109 3.49 -8.19 -52.78
C GLN A 109 2.41 -7.24 -53.35
N ARG A 110 1.76 -6.46 -52.48
CA ARG A 110 1.14 -5.16 -52.81
C ARG A 110 1.38 -4.17 -51.67
N SER A 111 1.28 -2.88 -51.96
CA SER A 111 1.85 -1.78 -51.15
C SER A 111 1.07 -0.47 -51.33
N ILE A 112 1.35 0.50 -50.44
CA ILE A 112 0.85 1.89 -50.44
C ILE A 112 -0.62 2.02 -49.94
N PRO A 113 -0.99 3.07 -49.16
CA PRO A 113 -0.21 4.23 -48.69
C PRO A 113 0.12 4.19 -47.18
N LYS A 114 0.94 5.16 -46.74
CA LYS A 114 0.97 5.64 -45.35
C LYS A 114 0.03 6.84 -45.25
N GLU A 115 -0.78 6.92 -44.20
CA GLU A 115 -1.36 8.19 -43.74
C GLU A 115 -0.68 8.64 -42.44
N THR A 116 -0.32 9.91 -42.37
CA THR A 116 0.44 10.49 -41.26
C THR A 116 -0.51 11.08 -40.22
N ALA A 117 -1.14 10.22 -39.42
CA ALA A 117 -1.98 10.67 -38.31
C ALA A 117 -1.10 11.22 -37.15
N SER A 118 -1.28 12.49 -36.80
CA SER A 118 -0.58 13.14 -35.69
C SER A 118 -1.05 12.58 -34.35
N GLN A 119 -0.12 11.99 -33.59
CA GLN A 119 -0.42 11.41 -32.27
C GLN A 119 -0.63 12.52 -31.24
N SER A 120 -1.90 12.79 -30.90
CA SER A 120 -2.25 13.68 -29.80
C SER A 120 -1.91 13.03 -28.45
N VAL A 121 -1.18 13.77 -27.62
CA VAL A 121 -0.70 13.28 -26.32
C VAL A 121 -1.83 13.38 -25.29
N PHE A 122 -2.60 12.29 -25.14
CA PHE A 122 -3.59 12.15 -24.07
C PHE A 122 -2.99 11.45 -22.86
N GLY A 123 -3.14 12.07 -21.69
CA GLY A 123 -2.66 11.56 -20.41
C GLY A 123 -3.72 11.63 -19.31
N CYS A 124 -3.66 10.66 -18.40
CA CYS A 124 -4.21 10.64 -17.04
C CYS A 124 -5.51 11.44 -16.79
N GLY A 125 -6.65 10.74 -16.84
CA GLY A 125 -7.94 11.26 -16.37
C GLY A 125 -8.92 10.12 -16.10
N GLY A 126 -9.00 9.68 -14.84
CA GLY A 126 -9.82 8.54 -14.41
C GLY A 126 -11.34 8.77 -14.41
N ILE A 127 -11.81 9.88 -15.00
CA ILE A 127 -13.24 10.20 -15.16
C ILE A 127 -13.48 10.58 -16.62
N ASP A 128 -13.81 9.59 -17.45
CA ASP A 128 -14.26 9.83 -18.82
C ASP A 128 -15.70 10.36 -18.83
N ARG A 129 -15.81 11.67 -18.57
CA ARG A 129 -17.06 12.43 -18.61
C ARG A 129 -17.78 12.29 -19.96
N LYS A 130 -17.04 12.14 -21.06
CA LYS A 130 -17.62 12.00 -22.41
C LYS A 130 -18.32 10.65 -22.54
N LYS A 131 -17.66 9.56 -22.15
CA LYS A 131 -18.24 8.21 -22.12
C LYS A 131 -19.43 8.09 -21.17
N MET A 132 -19.39 8.77 -20.02
CA MET A 132 -20.53 8.81 -19.09
C MET A 132 -21.74 9.59 -19.67
N GLU A 133 -21.49 10.69 -20.37
CA GLU A 133 -22.54 11.47 -21.05
C GLU A 133 -23.09 10.73 -22.27
N GLU A 134 -22.25 10.03 -23.02
CA GLU A 134 -22.62 9.14 -24.13
C GLU A 134 -23.41 7.90 -23.65
N GLU A 135 -23.08 7.36 -22.48
CA GLU A 135 -23.91 6.32 -21.85
C GLU A 135 -25.26 6.88 -21.37
N ARG A 136 -25.28 8.10 -20.80
CA ARG A 136 -26.55 8.78 -20.43
C ARG A 136 -27.44 9.03 -21.65
N LEU A 137 -26.85 9.51 -22.75
CA LEU A 137 -27.54 9.77 -24.01
C LEU A 137 -28.03 8.48 -24.67
N SER A 138 -27.23 7.41 -24.68
CA SER A 138 -27.65 6.11 -25.25
C SER A 138 -28.68 5.38 -24.38
N ARG A 139 -28.65 5.53 -23.04
CA ARG A 139 -29.74 5.11 -22.14
C ARG A 139 -31.04 5.89 -22.43
N LEU A 140 -30.97 7.21 -22.65
CA LEU A 140 -32.11 8.03 -23.08
C LEU A 140 -32.63 7.64 -24.48
N ALA A 141 -31.75 7.36 -25.44
CA ALA A 141 -32.11 6.93 -26.78
C ALA A 141 -32.77 5.55 -26.79
N LYS A 142 -32.28 4.60 -25.97
CA LYS A 142 -32.93 3.29 -25.74
C LYS A 142 -34.31 3.47 -25.10
N LYS A 143 -34.45 4.38 -24.13
CA LYS A 143 -35.75 4.67 -23.50
C LYS A 143 -36.76 5.28 -24.49
N ARG A 144 -36.33 6.19 -25.38
CA ARG A 144 -37.18 6.72 -26.46
C ARG A 144 -37.57 5.64 -27.47
N LYS A 145 -36.62 4.86 -27.99
CA LYS A 145 -36.90 3.73 -28.91
C LYS A 145 -37.80 2.63 -28.32
N ALA A 146 -37.94 2.56 -27.00
CA ALA A 146 -38.87 1.66 -26.31
C ALA A 146 -40.28 2.26 -26.08
N GLN A 147 -40.54 3.51 -26.49
CA GLN A 147 -41.86 4.16 -26.37
C GLN A 147 -42.61 4.28 -27.70
N ASP A 148 -41.93 4.16 -28.85
CA ASP A 148 -42.54 4.20 -30.20
C ASP A 148 -43.06 2.83 -30.68
N ALA A 149 -43.26 1.86 -29.77
CA ALA A 149 -43.65 0.48 -30.08
C ALA A 149 -44.89 0.00 -29.31
N SER A 150 -46.05 0.15 -29.97
CA SER A 150 -47.37 -0.45 -29.67
C SER A 150 -48.24 0.17 -28.54
N PRO A 151 -49.60 0.14 -28.68
CA PRO A 151 -50.54 0.88 -27.84
C PRO A 151 -51.17 0.05 -26.68
N PRO A 152 -51.86 0.69 -25.71
CA PRO A 152 -52.40 0.04 -24.51
C PRO A 152 -53.87 -0.42 -24.60
N PRO A 153 -54.26 -1.53 -23.92
CA PRO A 153 -55.64 -1.86 -23.61
C PRO A 153 -56.10 -1.28 -22.25
N THR A 154 -57.41 -1.21 -22.04
CA THR A 154 -58.05 -0.50 -20.91
C THR A 154 -58.35 -1.36 -19.68
N ALA A 155 -58.44 -0.73 -18.51
CA ALA A 155 -58.87 -1.38 -17.26
C ALA A 155 -60.39 -1.56 -17.19
N LYS A 156 -60.85 -2.67 -16.59
CA LYS A 156 -62.25 -2.88 -16.14
C LYS A 156 -62.28 -3.61 -14.80
N GLN A 157 -63.36 -3.37 -14.04
CA GLN A 157 -63.57 -3.87 -12.69
C GLN A 157 -64.28 -5.24 -12.67
N ALA A 158 -63.97 -6.06 -11.67
CA ALA A 158 -64.89 -7.04 -11.07
C ALA A 158 -64.37 -7.44 -9.68
N LYS A 159 -65.14 -8.03 -8.76
CA LYS A 159 -66.52 -7.81 -8.29
C LYS A 159 -66.63 -8.64 -7.00
N ILE A 160 -67.29 -8.14 -5.94
CA ILE A 160 -67.39 -8.86 -4.65
C ILE A 160 -68.35 -10.06 -4.78
N LEU A 161 -68.02 -11.16 -4.11
CA LEU A 161 -68.95 -12.21 -3.64
C LEU A 161 -68.37 -12.88 -2.38
N SER A 162 -69.24 -13.45 -1.53
CA SER A 162 -68.95 -13.95 -0.17
C SER A 162 -69.67 -15.28 0.11
N THR A 163 -69.72 -15.70 1.39
CA THR A 163 -70.28 -16.97 1.97
C THR A 163 -69.39 -18.22 1.74
N THR A 164 -69.30 -19.23 2.61
CA THR A 164 -69.88 -19.59 3.95
C THR A 164 -68.75 -20.04 4.91
N ASP A 165 -68.70 -19.70 6.20
CA ASP A 165 -69.37 -20.35 7.38
C ASP A 165 -69.00 -21.85 7.61
N THR A 166 -68.12 -22.21 8.58
CA THR A 166 -68.22 -22.30 10.08
C THR A 166 -68.74 -23.68 10.58
N PRO A 167 -68.72 -24.03 11.89
CA PRO A 167 -68.00 -23.49 13.08
C PRO A 167 -66.79 -24.43 13.44
N ILE A 168 -66.32 -24.80 14.66
CA ILE A 168 -66.63 -24.62 16.10
C ILE A 168 -65.28 -24.66 16.90
N GLY A 169 -65.19 -24.07 18.11
CA GLY A 169 -64.06 -24.33 19.04
C GLY A 169 -63.97 -23.39 20.25
N GLU A 170 -64.73 -23.65 21.32
CA GLU A 170 -64.89 -22.73 22.47
C GLU A 170 -63.87 -22.92 23.62
N ARG A 171 -63.57 -21.83 24.37
CA ARG A 171 -63.73 -21.79 25.85
C ARG A 171 -63.57 -20.39 26.49
N ILE A 172 -64.70 -19.84 26.91
CA ILE A 172 -65.01 -19.20 28.22
C ILE A 172 -63.91 -18.40 28.95
N VAL A 173 -64.12 -17.08 29.11
CA VAL A 173 -64.00 -16.32 30.38
C VAL A 173 -65.15 -15.28 30.43
N GLN A 174 -65.55 -14.84 31.63
CA GLN A 174 -66.78 -14.08 31.93
C GLN A 174 -66.67 -12.55 31.74
N GLN A 175 -67.82 -11.87 31.70
CA GLN A 175 -67.94 -10.40 31.73
C GLN A 175 -67.72 -9.80 33.14
N GLY A 176 -67.24 -8.57 33.19
CA GLY A 176 -67.15 -7.71 34.38
C GLY A 176 -67.31 -6.23 33.98
N ASP A 177 -67.97 -5.45 34.83
CA ASP A 177 -68.70 -4.23 34.44
C ASP A 177 -67.86 -2.96 34.14
N ILE A 178 -68.54 -1.93 33.61
CA ILE A 178 -67.99 -0.68 33.05
C ILE A 178 -67.54 0.29 34.15
N GLY A 179 -66.29 0.77 34.07
CA GLY A 179 -65.75 1.81 34.97
C GLY A 179 -64.93 2.88 34.23
N VAL A 180 -65.55 4.00 33.85
CA VAL A 180 -64.88 5.08 33.12
C VAL A 180 -63.86 5.82 34.00
N LYS A 181 -62.57 5.70 33.68
CA LYS A 181 -61.51 6.59 34.19
C LYS A 181 -60.59 7.05 33.05
N LYS A 182 -60.16 8.31 33.11
CA LYS A 182 -59.41 9.01 32.05
C LYS A 182 -58.02 8.39 31.86
N SER A 183 -57.67 8.08 30.61
CA SER A 183 -56.32 7.68 30.24
C SER A 183 -55.34 8.87 30.29
N PRO A 184 -54.18 8.75 30.97
CA PRO A 184 -53.11 9.72 30.83
C PRO A 184 -52.43 9.59 29.47
N LYS A 185 -51.80 10.68 29.00
CA LYS A 185 -50.98 10.66 27.77
C LYS A 185 -49.83 9.65 27.92
N PRO A 186 -49.45 8.91 26.86
CA PRO A 186 -48.26 8.06 26.92
C PRO A 186 -47.03 8.94 27.14
N ALA A 187 -46.37 8.78 28.29
CA ALA A 187 -45.05 9.33 28.50
C ALA A 187 -44.07 8.67 27.53
N LEU A 188 -43.05 9.41 27.06
CA LEU A 188 -41.98 8.81 26.28
C LEU A 188 -41.28 7.77 27.14
N ALA A 189 -41.47 6.49 26.80
CA ALA A 189 -40.66 5.42 27.35
C ALA A 189 -39.20 5.73 26.99
N LYS A 190 -38.36 5.98 28.00
CA LYS A 190 -36.91 6.04 27.80
C LYS A 190 -36.51 4.70 27.19
N GLN A 191 -36.01 4.73 25.96
CA GLN A 191 -35.46 3.53 25.34
C GLN A 191 -34.33 3.05 26.24
N SER A 192 -34.48 1.85 26.80
CA SER A 192 -33.36 1.14 27.40
C SER A 192 -32.25 1.06 26.36
N PRO A 193 -31.00 1.45 26.68
CA PRO A 193 -29.93 1.42 25.70
C PRO A 193 -29.81 0.00 25.13
N GLN A 194 -29.90 -0.11 23.80
CA GLN A 194 -29.62 -1.36 23.12
C GLN A 194 -28.20 -1.81 23.52
N PRO A 195 -27.97 -3.11 23.81
CA PRO A 195 -26.64 -3.58 24.15
C PRO A 195 -25.64 -3.16 23.07
N ILE A 196 -24.61 -2.41 23.48
CA ILE A 196 -23.53 -2.02 22.58
C ILE A 196 -22.90 -3.33 22.08
N ALA A 197 -22.90 -3.54 20.77
CA ALA A 197 -22.32 -4.75 20.20
C ALA A 197 -20.84 -4.84 20.60
N PRO A 198 -20.34 -6.00 21.06
CA PRO A 198 -18.96 -6.14 21.48
C PRO A 198 -18.01 -5.81 20.32
N LEU A 199 -16.91 -5.13 20.64
CA LEU A 199 -15.86 -4.82 19.67
C LEU A 199 -15.36 -6.10 19.02
N GLN A 200 -15.09 -6.06 17.71
CA GLN A 200 -14.74 -7.27 16.96
C GLN A 200 -13.27 -7.64 17.15
N TYR A 201 -12.39 -6.63 17.27
CA TYR A 201 -10.94 -6.79 17.42
C TYR A 201 -10.36 -5.85 18.52
N PRO A 202 -10.81 -5.93 19.79
CA PRO A 202 -10.43 -4.99 20.85
C PRO A 202 -8.92 -5.00 21.17
N THR A 203 -8.27 -6.17 21.06
CA THR A 203 -6.82 -6.35 21.27
C THR A 203 -6.02 -6.33 19.96
N GLY A 204 -6.68 -6.02 18.85
CA GLY A 204 -6.13 -6.14 17.50
C GLY A 204 -6.08 -7.58 16.96
N VAL A 205 -5.87 -7.69 15.65
CA VAL A 205 -5.69 -8.96 14.92
C VAL A 205 -4.92 -8.74 13.62
N VAL A 206 -4.22 -9.77 13.13
CA VAL A 206 -3.71 -9.82 11.75
C VAL A 206 -4.45 -10.88 10.95
N LYS A 207 -4.92 -10.53 9.75
CA LYS A 207 -5.66 -11.42 8.85
C LYS A 207 -5.09 -11.41 7.43
N LYS A 208 -5.32 -12.51 6.71
CA LYS A 208 -5.10 -12.60 5.26
C LYS A 208 -6.22 -11.83 4.53
N THR A 209 -5.98 -11.26 3.35
CA THR A 209 -7.11 -10.89 2.48
C THR A 209 -7.80 -12.15 1.97
N TRP A 210 -9.13 -12.09 1.84
CA TRP A 210 -9.91 -13.12 1.16
C TRP A 210 -9.40 -13.34 -0.28
N ALA A 211 -9.62 -14.53 -0.84
CA ALA A 211 -9.27 -14.83 -2.22
C ALA A 211 -10.34 -15.73 -2.88
N PHE A 212 -10.81 -15.37 -4.07
CA PHE A 212 -11.80 -16.15 -4.79
C PHE A 212 -11.28 -17.56 -5.15
N GLY A 213 -12.10 -18.58 -4.86
CA GLY A 213 -11.76 -19.99 -5.06
C GLY A 213 -10.96 -20.64 -3.93
N TYR A 214 -10.79 -19.98 -2.78
CA TYR A 214 -10.17 -20.54 -1.58
C TYR A 214 -11.16 -20.60 -0.41
N PRO A 215 -11.02 -21.56 0.53
CA PRO A 215 -11.82 -21.60 1.76
C PRO A 215 -11.67 -20.31 2.58
N ARG A 216 -12.73 -19.94 3.31
CA ARG A 216 -12.66 -18.89 4.35
C ARG A 216 -11.86 -19.44 5.54
N ASP A 217 -10.65 -18.95 5.75
CA ASP A 217 -9.76 -19.35 6.84
C ASP A 217 -8.90 -18.15 7.29
N CYS A 218 -9.15 -17.65 8.50
CA CYS A 218 -8.48 -16.48 9.11
C CYS A 218 -8.22 -15.33 8.11
N ASP A 219 -9.23 -15.02 7.30
CA ASP A 219 -9.20 -14.02 6.25
C ASP A 219 -10.23 -12.89 6.49
N ILE A 220 -10.18 -11.86 5.64
CA ILE A 220 -11.12 -10.74 5.67
C ILE A 220 -11.35 -10.14 4.26
N LYS A 221 -12.59 -9.74 3.98
CA LYS A 221 -12.97 -8.95 2.80
C LYS A 221 -12.99 -7.45 3.09
N ILE A 222 -12.89 -6.62 2.05
CA ILE A 222 -12.93 -5.16 2.20
C ILE A 222 -14.23 -4.65 2.83
N GLU A 223 -15.38 -5.28 2.55
CA GLU A 223 -16.66 -4.91 3.17
C GLU A 223 -16.74 -5.32 4.65
N GLU A 224 -16.02 -6.37 5.04
CA GLU A 224 -15.88 -6.85 6.43
C GLU A 224 -14.90 -5.98 7.24
N VAL A 225 -13.87 -5.42 6.57
CA VAL A 225 -13.01 -4.36 7.13
C VAL A 225 -13.84 -3.10 7.39
N PHE A 226 -14.58 -2.61 6.39
CA PHE A 226 -15.26 -1.32 6.45
C PHE A 226 -16.45 -1.23 7.41
N GLN A 227 -17.03 -2.34 7.89
CA GLN A 227 -18.23 -2.34 8.75
C GLN A 227 -19.29 -1.35 8.23
N ARG A 228 -19.65 -1.48 6.94
CA ARG A 228 -20.39 -0.48 6.13
C ARG A 228 -21.78 -0.07 6.63
N SER A 229 -22.25 -0.64 7.73
CA SER A 229 -23.56 -0.41 8.36
C SER A 229 -23.66 0.94 9.07
N ASP A 230 -22.60 1.37 9.74
CA ASP A 230 -22.61 2.48 10.72
C ASP A 230 -21.42 3.43 10.60
N ILE A 231 -20.46 3.17 9.71
CA ILE A 231 -19.30 4.05 9.47
C ILE A 231 -19.73 5.48 9.07
N GLU A 232 -19.21 6.48 9.77
CA GLU A 232 -19.53 7.90 9.54
C GLU A 232 -18.48 8.67 8.71
N LEU A 233 -17.23 8.26 8.86
CA LEU A 233 -16.05 8.89 8.27
C LEU A 233 -14.96 7.82 8.08
N ALA A 234 -14.40 7.75 6.88
CA ALA A 234 -13.19 6.97 6.60
C ALA A 234 -12.07 7.91 6.14
N ILE A 235 -10.91 7.80 6.76
CA ILE A 235 -9.65 8.35 6.23
C ILE A 235 -8.91 7.18 5.59
N LEU A 236 -8.56 7.29 4.30
CA LEU A 236 -7.99 6.20 3.52
C LEU A 236 -6.66 6.66 2.87
N SER A 237 -5.61 5.87 2.99
CA SER A 237 -4.34 6.00 2.26
C SER A 237 -4.10 4.75 1.43
N SER A 238 -3.63 4.92 0.19
CA SER A 238 -3.22 3.84 -0.72
C SER A 238 -2.32 4.40 -1.83
N PHE A 239 -1.54 3.52 -2.46
CA PHE A 239 -0.74 3.86 -3.65
C PHE A 239 -1.59 3.80 -4.93
N GLN A 240 -2.27 2.66 -5.15
CA GLN A 240 -3.21 2.46 -6.26
C GLN A 240 -4.67 2.54 -5.79
N TRP A 241 -5.53 2.94 -6.70
CA TRP A 241 -6.93 3.26 -6.45
C TRP A 241 -7.78 2.86 -7.65
N ASP A 242 -8.75 1.97 -7.44
CA ASP A 242 -9.92 1.82 -8.30
C ASP A 242 -11.08 2.49 -7.55
N THR A 243 -11.41 3.72 -7.95
CA THR A 243 -12.39 4.55 -7.24
C THR A 243 -13.80 4.01 -7.38
N ASP A 244 -14.17 3.45 -8.54
CA ASP A 244 -15.53 2.94 -8.77
C ASP A 244 -15.73 1.62 -8.01
N TRP A 245 -14.74 0.72 -8.02
CA TRP A 245 -14.70 -0.44 -7.15
C TRP A 245 -14.80 -0.03 -5.67
N LEU A 246 -13.95 0.88 -5.20
CA LEU A 246 -13.93 1.36 -3.81
C LEU A 246 -15.28 1.94 -3.39
N PHE A 247 -15.87 2.79 -4.24
CA PHE A 247 -17.15 3.43 -3.95
C PHE A 247 -18.32 2.44 -3.94
N SER A 248 -18.26 1.36 -4.74
CA SER A 248 -19.26 0.29 -4.72
C SER A 248 -19.37 -0.41 -3.35
N LYS A 249 -18.27 -0.49 -2.59
CA LYS A 249 -18.20 -1.22 -1.31
C LYS A 249 -19.06 -0.61 -0.21
N PHE A 250 -19.25 0.71 -0.23
CA PHE A 250 -20.11 1.42 0.71
C PHE A 250 -21.60 1.37 0.34
N GLY A 251 -21.96 0.92 -0.86
CA GLY A 251 -23.34 0.89 -1.34
C GLY A 251 -24.02 2.26 -1.31
N ASN A 252 -25.31 2.28 -0.95
CA ASN A 252 -26.15 3.48 -1.04
C ASN A 252 -25.84 4.56 0.01
N SER A 253 -25.29 4.19 1.17
CA SER A 253 -25.00 5.13 2.28
C SER A 253 -23.50 5.34 2.44
N ARG A 254 -22.89 6.08 1.50
CA ARG A 254 -21.46 6.39 1.57
C ARG A 254 -21.14 7.23 2.84
N PRO A 255 -20.11 6.90 3.63
CA PRO A 255 -19.60 7.77 4.67
C PRO A 255 -18.98 9.06 4.08
N ARG A 256 -18.51 9.96 4.95
CA ARG A 256 -17.52 10.97 4.52
C ARG A 256 -16.19 10.27 4.24
N LEU A 257 -15.48 10.68 3.21
CA LEU A 257 -14.19 10.12 2.82
C LEU A 257 -13.12 11.22 2.79
N LEU A 258 -11.99 10.98 3.45
CA LEU A 258 -10.75 11.73 3.24
C LEU A 258 -9.72 10.81 2.57
N LEU A 259 -9.31 11.13 1.35
CA LEU A 259 -8.39 10.30 0.57
C LEU A 259 -6.99 10.92 0.59
N LEU A 260 -6.04 10.25 1.26
CA LEU A 260 -4.62 10.60 1.27
C LEU A 260 -3.99 10.01 0.00
N MET A 261 -3.80 10.86 -1.01
CA MET A 261 -3.38 10.44 -2.36
C MET A 261 -2.07 11.12 -2.73
N GLN A 262 -1.18 10.41 -3.43
CA GLN A 262 0.00 11.03 -4.03
C GLN A 262 -0.38 11.91 -5.23
N ALA A 263 0.03 13.17 -5.20
CA ALA A 263 0.10 14.03 -6.37
C ALA A 263 1.33 14.93 -6.25
N LYS A 264 2.28 14.77 -7.18
CA LYS A 264 3.58 15.47 -7.12
C LYS A 264 3.56 16.84 -7.79
N GLU A 265 2.93 16.92 -8.96
CA GLU A 265 2.80 18.16 -9.73
C GLU A 265 1.51 18.89 -9.33
N GLU A 266 1.56 20.23 -9.17
CA GLU A 266 0.37 21.02 -8.81
C GLU A 266 -0.77 20.90 -9.84
N ALA A 267 -0.43 20.76 -11.13
CA ALA A 267 -1.42 20.53 -12.19
C ALA A 267 -2.20 19.22 -12.01
N LEU A 268 -1.59 18.18 -11.41
CA LEU A 268 -2.25 16.92 -11.11
C LEU A 268 -3.18 17.06 -9.89
N LYS A 269 -2.76 17.78 -8.84
CA LYS A 269 -3.63 18.09 -7.69
C LYS A 269 -4.87 18.84 -8.14
N ALA A 270 -4.68 19.95 -8.87
CA ALA A 270 -5.76 20.77 -9.40
C ALA A 270 -6.65 20.03 -10.42
N GLN A 271 -6.17 18.96 -11.04
CA GLN A 271 -7.01 18.05 -11.85
C GLN A 271 -7.86 17.14 -10.96
N MET A 272 -7.26 16.44 -9.99
CA MET A 272 -7.96 15.56 -9.06
C MET A 272 -9.00 16.29 -8.20
N GLU A 273 -8.74 17.54 -7.82
CA GLU A 273 -9.68 18.41 -7.10
C GLU A 273 -10.86 18.83 -7.98
N ARG A 274 -10.62 19.16 -9.26
CA ARG A 274 -11.71 19.44 -10.23
C ARG A 274 -12.55 18.19 -10.49
N ASP A 275 -11.92 17.04 -10.65
CA ASP A 275 -12.58 15.75 -10.89
C ASP A 275 -13.45 15.31 -9.69
N THR A 276 -13.00 15.58 -8.46
CA THR A 276 -13.76 15.28 -7.23
C THR A 276 -14.70 16.40 -6.76
N SER A 277 -14.69 17.58 -7.39
CA SER A 277 -15.45 18.77 -6.96
C SER A 277 -16.95 18.57 -6.79
N SER A 278 -17.56 17.68 -7.58
CA SER A 278 -18.99 17.33 -7.50
C SER A 278 -19.33 16.38 -6.33
N MET A 279 -18.32 15.79 -5.70
CA MET A 279 -18.46 14.68 -4.77
C MET A 279 -18.50 15.18 -3.32
N THR A 280 -19.61 15.80 -2.91
CA THR A 280 -19.77 16.51 -1.61
C THR A 280 -19.39 15.74 -0.33
N LYS A 281 -19.29 14.40 -0.37
CA LYS A 281 -18.82 13.55 0.73
C LYS A 281 -17.33 13.16 0.66
N VAL A 282 -16.60 13.53 -0.39
CA VAL A 282 -15.19 13.21 -0.62
C VAL A 282 -14.34 14.46 -0.44
N ARG A 283 -13.20 14.32 0.23
CA ARG A 283 -12.13 15.32 0.26
C ARG A 283 -10.80 14.63 -0.06
N LEU A 284 -9.91 15.36 -0.72
CA LEU A 284 -8.55 14.92 -0.98
C LEU A 284 -7.59 15.51 0.07
N CYS A 285 -6.50 14.81 0.29
CA CYS A 285 -5.36 15.22 1.11
C CYS A 285 -4.10 14.80 0.35
N PHE A 286 -3.15 15.72 0.20
CA PHE A 286 -1.94 15.52 -0.61
C PHE A 286 -0.69 15.62 0.28
N PRO A 287 -0.16 14.48 0.76
CA PRO A 287 1.08 14.43 1.53
C PRO A 287 2.26 15.08 0.77
N PRO A 288 3.24 15.68 1.45
CA PRO A 288 4.38 16.33 0.80
C PRO A 288 5.21 15.42 -0.13
N MET A 289 5.00 15.57 -1.43
CA MET A 289 5.70 14.86 -2.50
C MET A 289 6.95 15.63 -3.01
N GLY A 290 7.84 16.00 -2.09
CA GLY A 290 9.03 16.81 -2.41
C GLY A 290 9.97 16.20 -3.48
N PRO A 291 10.96 16.93 -4.01
CA PRO A 291 11.75 16.51 -5.18
C PRO A 291 12.34 15.09 -5.09
N GLN A 292 12.87 14.72 -3.92
CA GLN A 292 13.45 13.39 -3.62
C GLN A 292 12.43 12.29 -3.26
N VAL A 293 11.14 12.62 -3.12
CA VAL A 293 10.07 11.68 -2.80
C VAL A 293 9.52 11.05 -4.08
N ASN A 294 9.45 9.72 -4.11
CA ASN A 294 9.03 8.90 -5.24
C ASN A 294 7.53 8.58 -5.21
N CYS A 295 6.99 8.15 -4.05
CA CYS A 295 5.60 7.71 -3.92
C CYS A 295 5.02 7.85 -2.50
N MET A 296 3.69 7.95 -2.40
CA MET A 296 2.92 7.65 -1.19
C MET A 296 2.55 6.17 -1.25
N HIS A 297 3.31 5.30 -0.58
CA HIS A 297 3.11 3.84 -0.65
C HIS A 297 2.40 3.25 0.59
N SER A 298 2.41 4.00 1.69
CA SER A 298 1.64 3.82 2.92
C SER A 298 0.16 3.53 2.66
N LYS A 299 -0.36 2.58 3.44
CA LYS A 299 -1.71 2.04 3.35
C LYS A 299 -2.30 2.02 4.75
N LEU A 300 -3.33 2.84 4.95
CA LEU A 300 -3.89 3.14 6.27
C LEU A 300 -5.40 3.37 6.10
N MET A 301 -6.19 2.84 7.03
CA MET A 301 -7.59 3.25 7.18
C MET A 301 -7.85 3.65 8.63
N LEU A 302 -8.47 4.81 8.82
CA LEU A 302 -9.03 5.22 10.11
C LEU A 302 -10.54 5.35 9.90
N LEU A 303 -11.27 4.39 10.44
CA LEU A 303 -12.69 4.18 10.20
C LEU A 303 -13.44 4.55 11.48
N PHE A 304 -14.19 5.65 11.44
CA PHE A 304 -14.90 6.18 12.60
C PHE A 304 -16.36 5.69 12.60
N HIS A 305 -16.71 4.94 13.64
CA HIS A 305 -18.05 4.45 13.93
C HIS A 305 -18.59 5.17 15.18
N PRO A 306 -19.89 5.08 15.51
CA PRO A 306 -20.47 5.79 16.65
C PRO A 306 -19.85 5.42 18.01
N ASN A 307 -19.43 4.17 18.17
CA ASN A 307 -18.95 3.59 19.43
C ASN A 307 -17.44 3.27 19.44
N HIS A 308 -16.77 3.26 18.28
CA HIS A 308 -15.36 2.85 18.16
C HIS A 308 -14.65 3.49 16.96
N LEU A 309 -13.33 3.56 17.05
CA LEU A 309 -12.42 3.84 15.95
C LEU A 309 -11.77 2.52 15.54
N ARG A 310 -11.99 2.10 14.30
CA ARG A 310 -11.24 0.98 13.71
C ARG A 310 -10.01 1.51 12.99
N VAL A 311 -8.83 1.13 13.47
CA VAL A 311 -7.53 1.41 12.83
C VAL A 311 -7.13 0.19 12.01
N VAL A 312 -6.79 0.40 10.73
CA VAL A 312 -6.47 -0.68 9.77
C VAL A 312 -5.17 -0.35 9.05
N VAL A 313 -4.26 -1.32 8.99
CA VAL A 313 -2.99 -1.20 8.25
C VAL A 313 -2.81 -2.41 7.33
N PRO A 314 -3.24 -2.34 6.06
CA PRO A 314 -3.10 -3.41 5.08
C PRO A 314 -1.83 -3.27 4.22
N SER A 315 -1.36 -4.38 3.66
CA SER A 315 -0.40 -4.35 2.54
C SER A 315 -1.07 -4.12 1.18
N ALA A 316 -2.39 -4.33 1.11
CA ALA A 316 -3.24 -4.19 -0.06
C ALA A 316 -3.46 -2.72 -0.48
N ASN A 317 -3.44 -2.47 -1.78
CA ASN A 317 -4.03 -1.25 -2.35
C ASN A 317 -5.56 -1.33 -2.37
N LEU A 318 -6.23 -0.24 -2.72
CA LEU A 318 -7.68 -0.17 -2.89
C LEU A 318 -8.09 -0.51 -4.33
N VAL A 319 -7.87 -1.77 -4.72
CA VAL A 319 -8.11 -2.35 -6.06
C VAL A 319 -8.60 -3.80 -5.94
N PRO A 320 -9.44 -4.32 -6.86
CA PRO A 320 -10.10 -5.63 -6.72
C PRO A 320 -9.16 -6.84 -6.58
N TYR A 321 -8.01 -6.84 -7.24
CA TYR A 321 -7.10 -8.00 -7.23
C TYR A 321 -6.39 -8.18 -5.87
N ASP A 322 -6.02 -7.10 -5.19
CA ASP A 322 -5.32 -7.15 -3.90
C ASP A 322 -6.23 -7.68 -2.76
N TRP A 323 -7.55 -7.52 -2.93
CA TRP A 323 -8.62 -8.08 -2.08
C TRP A 323 -9.21 -9.38 -2.64
N GLY A 324 -8.55 -9.97 -3.64
CA GLY A 324 -8.83 -11.33 -4.13
C GLY A 324 -10.07 -11.49 -5.00
N GLU A 325 -10.72 -10.41 -5.41
CA GLU A 325 -11.94 -10.42 -6.24
C GLU A 325 -11.65 -10.73 -7.71
N SER A 326 -10.47 -10.34 -8.22
CA SER A 326 -9.98 -10.71 -9.56
C SER A 326 -9.54 -12.17 -9.63
N GLY A 327 -10.47 -13.10 -9.41
CA GLY A 327 -10.23 -14.54 -9.49
C GLY A 327 -9.35 -15.13 -8.38
N GLY A 328 -8.96 -14.35 -7.37
CA GLY A 328 -8.10 -14.81 -6.28
C GLY A 328 -6.68 -15.15 -6.76
N ILE A 329 -6.04 -14.23 -7.48
CA ILE A 329 -4.67 -14.36 -8.03
C ILE A 329 -3.57 -13.87 -7.07
N MET A 330 -3.91 -12.94 -6.17
CA MET A 330 -2.99 -12.23 -5.29
C MET A 330 -3.50 -12.27 -3.85
N GLU A 331 -2.61 -12.30 -2.87
CA GLU A 331 -2.95 -12.08 -1.46
C GLU A 331 -2.13 -11.00 -0.77
N ASN A 332 -2.78 -10.43 0.24
CA ASN A 332 -2.26 -9.40 1.12
C ASN A 332 -2.53 -9.76 2.58
N ILE A 333 -2.00 -8.94 3.48
CA ILE A 333 -2.19 -9.06 4.92
C ILE A 333 -2.79 -7.74 5.44
N VAL A 334 -3.61 -7.82 6.49
CA VAL A 334 -4.32 -6.70 7.11
C VAL A 334 -4.19 -6.79 8.62
N PHE A 335 -3.59 -5.78 9.26
CA PHE A 335 -3.77 -5.53 10.68
C PHE A 335 -5.05 -4.72 10.90
N LEU A 336 -5.83 -5.06 11.94
CA LEU A 336 -6.99 -4.30 12.42
C LEU A 336 -6.94 -4.19 13.93
N ILE A 337 -7.40 -3.08 14.51
CA ILE A 337 -7.78 -2.95 15.93
C ILE A 337 -9.01 -2.04 16.07
N ASP A 338 -9.93 -2.43 16.96
CA ASP A 338 -11.14 -1.68 17.29
C ASP A 338 -10.95 -1.00 18.65
N LEU A 339 -10.89 0.33 18.66
CA LEU A 339 -10.62 1.15 19.84
C LEU A 339 -11.92 1.78 20.36
N PRO A 340 -12.34 1.51 21.62
CA PRO A 340 -13.60 2.03 22.15
C PRO A 340 -13.58 3.55 22.25
N ARG A 341 -14.76 4.17 22.14
CA ARG A 341 -14.95 5.59 22.42
C ARG A 341 -14.77 5.85 23.93
N LYS A 342 -14.00 6.87 24.33
CA LYS A 342 -13.87 7.27 25.74
C LYS A 342 -15.26 7.61 26.32
N SER A 343 -15.50 7.20 27.56
CA SER A 343 -16.65 7.65 28.35
C SER A 343 -16.51 9.13 28.73
N THR A 344 -17.63 9.83 28.90
CA THR A 344 -17.64 11.23 29.31
C THR A 344 -17.14 11.36 30.76
N GLY A 345 -15.98 11.98 30.95
CA GLY A 345 -15.34 12.10 32.26
C GLY A 345 -14.38 10.96 32.61
N ALA A 346 -13.94 10.14 31.64
CA ALA A 346 -12.72 9.35 31.81
C ALA A 346 -11.50 10.27 31.94
N ASP A 347 -10.53 9.86 32.76
CA ASP A 347 -9.25 10.57 32.88
C ASP A 347 -8.45 10.54 31.56
N ASP A 348 -7.63 11.56 31.34
CA ASP A 348 -6.68 11.58 30.24
C ASP A 348 -5.38 10.85 30.63
N GLU A 349 -5.45 9.52 30.52
CA GLU A 349 -4.25 8.68 30.47
C GLU A 349 -3.24 9.19 29.42
N PRO A 350 -1.92 9.05 29.67
CA PRO A 350 -0.90 9.49 28.73
C PRO A 350 -1.01 8.75 27.39
N PRO A 351 -0.78 9.43 26.25
CA PRO A 351 -0.91 8.82 24.94
C PRO A 351 0.07 7.66 24.76
N THR A 352 -0.40 6.54 24.20
CA THR A 352 0.48 5.42 23.85
C THR A 352 1.47 5.82 22.76
N LYS A 353 2.62 5.15 22.69
CA LYS A 353 3.62 5.42 21.63
C LYS A 353 3.08 5.12 20.23
N PHE A 354 2.11 4.21 20.11
CA PHE A 354 1.33 4.02 18.89
C PHE A 354 0.56 5.30 18.48
N LEU A 355 -0.16 5.94 19.42
CA LEU A 355 -0.89 7.17 19.18
C LEU A 355 0.05 8.36 18.88
N GLU A 356 1.16 8.50 19.61
CA GLU A 356 2.16 9.55 19.36
C GLU A 356 2.75 9.51 17.94
N GLU A 357 3.09 8.32 17.44
CA GLU A 357 3.64 8.15 16.09
C GLU A 357 2.55 8.22 15.00
N LEU A 358 1.33 7.73 15.26
CA LEU A 358 0.20 7.88 14.34
C LEU A 358 -0.16 9.37 14.14
N VAL A 359 -0.27 10.14 15.23
CA VAL A 359 -0.51 11.59 15.17
C VAL A 359 0.62 12.31 14.44
N TYR A 360 1.87 11.94 14.69
CA TYR A 360 3.03 12.52 13.99
C TYR A 360 2.98 12.26 12.48
N PHE A 361 2.68 11.03 12.07
CA PHE A 361 2.52 10.63 10.67
C PHE A 361 1.35 11.37 9.98
N LEU A 362 0.21 11.53 10.66
CA LEU A 362 -0.95 12.26 10.12
C LEU A 362 -0.67 13.76 9.93
N LYS A 363 0.00 14.41 10.90
CA LYS A 363 0.41 15.82 10.78
C LYS A 363 1.44 16.01 9.67
N ALA A 364 2.43 15.12 9.55
CA ALA A 364 3.37 15.13 8.43
C ALA A 364 2.66 14.94 7.08
N SER A 365 1.64 14.08 7.02
CA SER A 365 0.80 13.82 5.84
C SER A 365 -0.22 14.94 5.53
N THR A 366 -0.12 16.10 6.17
CA THR A 366 -1.02 17.28 6.02
C THR A 366 -2.51 17.00 6.25
N VAL A 367 -2.83 16.02 7.11
CA VAL A 367 -4.20 15.83 7.61
C VAL A 367 -4.55 16.96 8.58
N HIS A 368 -5.72 17.57 8.38
CA HIS A 368 -6.18 18.74 9.15
C HIS A 368 -6.39 18.42 10.64
N ASP A 369 -5.94 19.29 11.55
CA ASP A 369 -5.98 19.05 13.00
C ASP A 369 -7.36 18.64 13.52
N ASN A 370 -8.45 19.34 13.17
CA ASN A 370 -9.86 18.98 13.51
C ASN A 370 -10.30 17.53 13.17
N ILE A 371 -9.52 16.79 12.39
CA ILE A 371 -9.71 15.36 12.07
C ILE A 371 -8.80 14.49 12.94
N ILE A 372 -7.56 14.93 13.21
CA ILE A 372 -6.62 14.30 14.14
C ILE A 372 -7.11 14.42 15.59
N ASP A 373 -7.70 15.55 15.97
CA ASP A 373 -8.30 15.81 17.27
C ASP A 373 -9.45 14.85 17.59
N LYS A 374 -10.02 14.15 16.59
CA LYS A 374 -11.03 13.12 16.81
C LYS A 374 -10.47 11.87 17.47
N LEU A 375 -9.16 11.63 17.38
CA LEU A 375 -8.51 10.47 17.96
C LEU A 375 -8.54 10.50 19.50
N SER A 376 -8.53 11.67 20.13
CA SER A 376 -8.63 11.80 21.61
C SER A 376 -9.98 11.34 22.17
N GLY A 377 -11.02 11.27 21.33
CA GLY A 377 -12.33 10.73 21.69
C GLY A 377 -12.37 9.21 21.82
N PHE A 378 -11.26 8.51 21.59
CA PHE A 378 -11.13 7.05 21.66
C PHE A 378 -10.01 6.65 22.63
N ASP A 379 -10.20 5.50 23.26
CA ASP A 379 -9.23 4.87 24.14
C ASP A 379 -8.20 4.10 23.30
N PHE A 380 -6.93 4.47 23.46
CA PHE A 380 -5.80 3.83 22.79
C PHE A 380 -5.04 2.85 23.70
N GLY A 381 -5.47 2.58 24.94
CA GLY A 381 -4.76 1.73 25.91
C GLY A 381 -4.40 0.33 25.36
N ALA A 382 -5.30 -0.28 24.59
CA ALA A 382 -5.06 -1.55 23.89
C ALA A 382 -3.93 -1.53 22.84
N THR A 383 -3.36 -0.34 22.54
CA THR A 383 -2.19 -0.18 21.67
C THR A 383 -0.87 -0.02 22.42
N ALA A 384 -0.85 -0.04 23.77
CA ALA A 384 0.36 0.15 24.56
C ALA A 384 1.48 -0.87 24.23
N ASP A 385 1.09 -2.09 23.87
CA ASP A 385 1.99 -3.21 23.58
C ASP A 385 2.38 -3.37 22.10
N ILE A 386 1.98 -2.45 21.23
CA ILE A 386 2.32 -2.46 19.79
C ILE A 386 2.83 -1.09 19.35
N ALA A 387 3.60 -1.04 18.26
CA ALA A 387 4.12 0.22 17.73
C ALA A 387 3.65 0.50 16.31
N PHE A 388 3.21 1.74 16.06
CA PHE A 388 2.97 2.24 14.71
C PHE A 388 4.30 2.67 14.09
N VAL A 389 4.75 1.95 13.06
CA VAL A 389 6.05 2.19 12.39
C VAL A 389 5.81 2.82 11.04
N HIS A 390 6.46 3.95 10.77
CA HIS A 390 6.27 4.71 9.53
C HIS A 390 7.57 5.12 8.86
N THR A 391 7.46 5.41 7.57
CA THR A 391 8.42 6.22 6.82
C THR A 391 7.72 7.46 6.31
N ILE A 392 8.28 8.64 6.59
CA ILE A 392 7.85 9.92 6.05
C ILE A 392 8.80 10.31 4.91
N GLY A 393 8.28 10.61 3.72
CA GLY A 393 9.10 10.99 2.57
C GLY A 393 9.80 12.34 2.78
N GLY A 394 11.13 12.38 2.62
CA GLY A 394 11.92 13.61 2.78
C GLY A 394 13.31 13.41 3.40
N SER A 395 13.85 14.49 3.98
CA SER A 395 15.10 14.47 4.76
C SER A 395 14.80 14.87 6.20
N HIS A 396 15.32 14.08 7.14
CA HIS A 396 15.05 14.18 8.57
C HIS A 396 16.36 14.46 9.32
N THR A 397 16.36 15.43 10.24
CA THR A 397 17.55 15.96 10.91
C THR A 397 17.26 16.20 12.40
N ARG A 398 18.26 16.69 13.16
CA ARG A 398 18.18 16.90 14.62
C ARG A 398 17.84 15.60 15.34
N ASP A 399 16.57 15.39 15.70
CA ASP A 399 16.05 14.17 16.30
C ASP A 399 14.95 13.49 15.48
N THR A 400 14.38 14.12 14.44
CA THR A 400 13.28 13.52 13.67
C THR A 400 13.72 12.28 12.89
N TRP A 401 15.01 12.17 12.56
CA TRP A 401 15.57 10.98 11.94
C TRP A 401 15.42 9.73 12.83
N LYS A 402 15.31 9.88 14.15
CA LYS A 402 15.10 8.75 15.09
C LYS A 402 13.69 8.16 15.03
N ARG A 403 12.70 8.90 14.51
CA ARG A 403 11.27 8.53 14.56
C ARG A 403 10.76 7.73 13.37
N THR A 404 11.48 7.69 12.26
CA THR A 404 10.94 7.23 10.97
C THR A 404 11.92 6.33 10.21
N GLY A 405 11.44 5.53 9.26
CA GLY A 405 12.24 4.59 8.48
C GLY A 405 12.95 3.53 9.36
N VAL A 406 14.13 3.08 8.93
CA VAL A 406 14.93 2.06 9.63
C VAL A 406 15.32 2.49 11.05
N CYS A 407 15.54 3.79 11.25
CA CYS A 407 15.83 4.38 12.56
C CYS A 407 14.58 4.34 13.47
N GLY A 408 13.41 4.66 12.92
CA GLY A 408 12.12 4.53 13.59
C GLY A 408 11.75 3.10 13.94
N LEU A 409 12.09 2.12 13.10
CA LEU A 409 11.95 0.70 13.42
C LEU A 409 12.79 0.31 14.66
N GLY A 410 14.05 0.72 14.70
CA GLY A 410 14.92 0.46 15.86
C GLY A 410 14.42 1.15 17.14
N ASN A 411 13.95 2.39 17.02
CA ASN A 411 13.31 3.11 18.12
C ASN A 411 12.02 2.42 18.60
N ALA A 412 11.21 1.86 17.69
CA ALA A 412 10.00 1.11 18.04
C ALA A 412 10.31 -0.21 18.77
N VAL A 413 11.33 -0.95 18.32
CA VAL A 413 11.83 -2.16 19.00
C VAL A 413 12.31 -1.82 20.42
N ASP A 414 13.04 -0.72 20.59
CA ASP A 414 13.55 -0.27 21.89
C ASP A 414 12.43 0.15 22.85
N ASN A 415 11.48 0.98 22.39
CA ASN A 415 10.35 1.46 23.19
C ASN A 415 9.40 0.33 23.64
N LEU A 416 9.35 -0.80 22.93
CA LEU A 416 8.57 -1.99 23.32
C LEU A 416 9.33 -2.94 24.27
N GLY A 417 10.52 -2.56 24.72
CA GLY A 417 11.38 -3.37 25.59
C GLY A 417 12.06 -4.55 24.89
N LEU A 418 12.16 -4.52 23.55
CA LEU A 418 12.64 -5.65 22.74
C LEU A 418 14.12 -5.52 22.31
N ARG A 419 14.83 -4.49 22.78
CA ARG A 419 16.27 -4.32 22.54
C ARG A 419 17.04 -5.56 23.03
N THR A 420 17.91 -6.10 22.18
CA THR A 420 18.76 -7.23 22.54
C THR A 420 20.13 -7.16 21.86
N SER A 421 21.16 -7.67 22.54
CA SER A 421 22.48 -7.91 21.96
C SER A 421 22.65 -9.32 21.41
N GLN A 422 21.65 -10.19 21.57
CA GLN A 422 21.70 -11.57 21.09
C GLN A 422 21.45 -11.64 19.57
N PRO A 423 21.95 -12.70 18.89
CA PRO A 423 21.65 -12.92 17.49
C PRO A 423 20.14 -13.05 17.24
N LEU A 424 19.70 -12.57 16.09
CA LEU A 424 18.33 -12.66 15.61
C LEU A 424 18.28 -13.51 14.34
N THR A 425 17.18 -14.20 14.10
CA THR A 425 16.80 -14.73 12.78
C THR A 425 15.66 -13.89 12.22
N LEU A 426 15.87 -13.33 11.03
CA LEU A 426 14.96 -12.43 10.32
C LEU A 426 14.43 -13.13 9.06
N ASP A 427 13.13 -13.10 8.84
CA ASP A 427 12.49 -13.62 7.63
C ASP A 427 11.58 -12.55 7.05
N TYR A 428 12.01 -11.93 5.95
CA TYR A 428 11.35 -10.78 5.32
C TYR A 428 10.63 -11.21 4.03
N VAL A 429 9.31 -11.12 4.01
CA VAL A 429 8.46 -11.30 2.82
C VAL A 429 8.24 -9.94 2.16
N THR A 430 8.47 -9.82 0.86
CA THR A 430 8.40 -8.53 0.16
C THR A 430 7.89 -8.69 -1.27
N SER A 431 7.08 -7.74 -1.75
CA SER A 431 6.59 -7.72 -3.15
C SER A 431 7.50 -6.94 -4.10
N SER A 432 8.51 -6.24 -3.57
CA SER A 432 9.56 -5.60 -4.35
C SER A 432 10.88 -5.69 -3.61
N VAL A 433 11.97 -5.85 -4.36
CA VAL A 433 13.33 -5.93 -3.82
C VAL A 433 14.16 -4.80 -4.42
N GLY A 434 14.72 -3.95 -3.55
CA GLY A 434 15.63 -2.88 -3.95
C GLY A 434 17.04 -3.38 -4.28
N PHE A 435 17.98 -2.46 -4.44
CA PHE A 435 19.41 -2.81 -4.49
C PHE A 435 19.93 -3.20 -3.10
N LEU A 436 19.84 -4.49 -2.76
CA LEU A 436 20.33 -5.03 -1.49
C LEU A 436 21.86 -5.09 -1.48
N ASN A 437 22.44 -4.73 -0.34
CA ASN A 437 23.89 -4.69 -0.08
C ASN A 437 24.14 -4.82 1.43
N GLU A 438 25.38 -5.12 1.83
CA GLU A 438 25.74 -5.34 3.25
C GLU A 438 25.30 -4.21 4.18
N THR A 439 25.59 -2.95 3.82
CA THR A 439 25.24 -1.76 4.61
C THR A 439 23.73 -1.67 4.88
N PHE A 440 22.90 -1.85 3.84
CA PHE A 440 21.45 -1.77 4.01
C PHE A 440 20.90 -2.95 4.82
N MET A 441 21.32 -4.18 4.51
CA MET A 441 20.84 -5.37 5.21
C MET A 441 21.27 -5.38 6.68
N ARG A 442 22.50 -4.96 6.99
CA ARG A 442 22.98 -4.76 8.36
C ARG A 442 22.26 -3.62 9.07
N SER A 443 21.87 -2.54 8.38
CA SER A 443 21.05 -1.47 8.98
C SER A 443 19.72 -2.02 9.49
N VAL A 444 19.03 -2.83 8.67
CA VAL A 444 17.74 -3.45 9.06
C VAL A 444 17.91 -4.51 10.14
N TYR A 445 18.98 -5.31 10.10
CA TYR A 445 19.31 -6.29 11.14
C TYR A 445 19.59 -5.63 12.50
N LEU A 446 20.39 -4.55 12.52
CA LEU A 446 20.70 -3.80 13.74
C LEU A 446 19.46 -3.05 14.27
N ALA A 447 18.62 -2.50 13.38
CA ALA A 447 17.32 -1.95 13.78
C ALA A 447 16.42 -3.01 14.41
N ALA A 448 16.45 -4.26 13.93
CA ALA A 448 15.70 -5.35 14.55
C ALA A 448 16.23 -5.73 15.96
N GLN A 449 17.48 -5.38 16.30
CA GLN A 449 18.05 -5.45 17.66
C GLN A 449 17.76 -4.20 18.52
N GLY A 450 17.04 -3.21 17.99
CA GLY A 450 16.76 -1.92 18.64
C GLY A 450 17.81 -0.84 18.41
N ASP A 451 18.74 -1.01 17.46
CA ASP A 451 19.66 0.09 17.09
C ASP A 451 18.93 1.19 16.32
N ASN A 452 19.13 2.45 16.69
CA ASN A 452 18.53 3.58 15.97
C ASN A 452 19.21 3.88 14.62
N GLY A 453 20.15 3.04 14.16
CA GLY A 453 20.89 3.17 12.91
C GLY A 453 22.31 3.72 13.08
N LEU A 454 22.66 4.24 14.27
CA LEU A 454 23.99 4.80 14.52
C LEU A 454 25.09 3.72 14.59
N LYS A 455 24.80 2.44 14.91
CA LYS A 455 25.84 1.38 14.83
C LYS A 455 26.33 1.22 13.39
N GLU A 456 25.43 1.13 12.41
CA GLU A 456 25.82 1.00 11.01
C GLU A 456 26.53 2.26 10.51
N LEU A 457 26.03 3.45 10.89
CA LEU A 457 26.70 4.72 10.57
C LEU A 457 28.12 4.78 11.15
N THR A 458 28.36 4.19 12.33
CA THR A 458 29.71 4.05 12.91
C THR A 458 30.55 3.05 12.13
N LEU A 459 30.04 1.83 11.89
CA LEU A 459 30.73 0.77 11.15
C LEU A 459 31.24 1.22 9.77
N ARG A 460 30.47 2.08 9.09
CA ARG A 460 30.78 2.62 7.77
C ARG A 460 31.62 3.91 7.78
N THR A 461 31.76 4.60 8.91
CA THR A 461 32.42 5.93 8.96
C THR A 461 33.51 6.10 10.04
N SER A 462 33.87 5.04 10.75
CA SER A 462 35.02 4.98 11.66
C SER A 462 36.18 4.19 11.05
N LYS A 463 37.41 4.68 11.22
CA LYS A 463 38.64 4.03 10.71
C LYS A 463 39.22 2.99 11.67
N SER A 464 38.87 3.04 12.96
CA SER A 464 39.36 2.17 14.03
C SER A 464 38.20 1.62 14.87
N PHE A 465 38.42 0.45 15.49
CA PHE A 465 37.44 -0.22 16.35
C PHE A 465 38.14 -0.81 17.60
N PRO A 466 37.48 -0.86 18.78
CA PRO A 466 36.13 -0.36 19.05
C PRO A 466 36.02 1.16 18.90
N SER A 467 34.83 1.65 18.53
CA SER A 467 34.60 3.06 18.21
C SER A 467 33.44 3.62 19.03
N THR A 468 33.58 4.86 19.51
CA THR A 468 32.57 5.56 20.35
C THR A 468 31.98 6.80 19.66
N LYS A 469 32.16 6.91 18.33
CA LYS A 469 31.94 8.13 17.51
C LYS A 469 30.59 8.83 17.70
N PHE A 470 29.53 8.10 18.02
CA PHE A 470 28.19 8.64 18.27
C PHE A 470 27.64 8.31 19.67
N GLY A 471 28.52 8.19 20.67
CA GLY A 471 28.15 8.13 22.10
C GLY A 471 28.03 6.74 22.73
N PHE A 472 28.28 5.67 21.98
CA PHE A 472 28.22 4.29 22.46
C PHE A 472 29.25 3.42 21.74
N THR A 473 29.68 2.32 22.37
CA THR A 473 30.76 1.47 21.88
C THR A 473 30.29 0.53 20.78
N VAL A 474 30.93 0.61 19.62
CA VAL A 474 30.70 -0.24 18.43
C VAL A 474 31.92 -1.11 18.16
N LYS A 475 31.72 -2.42 17.97
CA LYS A 475 32.74 -3.38 17.53
C LYS A 475 32.60 -3.62 16.03
N LYS A 476 33.71 -3.87 15.33
CA LYS A 476 33.71 -4.18 13.88
C LYS A 476 32.83 -5.40 13.51
N THR A 477 32.54 -6.26 14.48
CA THR A 477 31.72 -7.47 14.37
C THR A 477 30.22 -7.24 14.59
N ASP A 478 29.77 -6.05 15.00
CA ASP A 478 28.38 -5.83 15.40
C ASP A 478 27.40 -6.07 14.24
N GLY A 479 26.54 -7.08 14.40
CA GLY A 479 25.57 -7.50 13.38
C GLY A 479 26.18 -8.18 12.15
N ALA A 480 27.46 -8.58 12.17
CA ALA A 480 28.12 -9.24 11.03
C ALA A 480 27.48 -10.59 10.64
N GLU A 481 26.77 -11.22 11.57
CA GLU A 481 26.05 -12.48 11.40
C GLU A 481 24.78 -12.37 10.54
N TRP A 482 24.33 -11.15 10.18
CA TRP A 482 23.13 -10.89 9.38
C TRP A 482 23.05 -11.77 8.12
N SER A 483 24.19 -11.97 7.45
CA SER A 483 24.33 -12.64 6.15
C SER A 483 23.99 -14.13 6.17
N ARG A 484 23.87 -14.73 7.36
CA ARG A 484 23.49 -16.15 7.57
C ARG A 484 22.14 -16.32 8.28
N ARG A 485 21.51 -15.20 8.66
CA ARG A 485 20.34 -15.17 9.55
C ARG A 485 19.18 -14.32 9.03
N PHE A 486 19.38 -13.62 7.93
CA PHE A 486 18.36 -12.83 7.25
C PHE A 486 17.95 -13.56 5.97
N ASN A 487 16.73 -14.09 5.92
CA ASN A 487 16.09 -14.66 4.73
C ASN A 487 15.21 -13.60 4.05
N VAL A 488 15.23 -13.54 2.72
CA VAL A 488 14.40 -12.63 1.90
C VAL A 488 13.54 -13.44 0.94
N TYR A 489 12.24 -13.45 1.19
CA TYR A 489 11.25 -14.20 0.41
C TYR A 489 10.73 -13.32 -0.72
N PHE A 490 11.07 -13.69 -1.95
CA PHE A 490 10.55 -13.13 -3.20
C PHE A 490 10.24 -14.29 -4.18
N PRO A 491 9.25 -14.23 -5.07
CA PRO A 491 8.94 -15.37 -5.93
C PRO A 491 9.97 -15.54 -7.06
N SER A 492 10.31 -16.79 -7.40
CA SER A 492 11.03 -17.12 -8.62
C SER A 492 10.17 -16.87 -9.87
N GLN A 493 10.82 -16.79 -11.03
CA GLN A 493 10.13 -16.77 -12.32
C GLN A 493 9.16 -17.96 -12.46
N GLN A 494 9.60 -19.18 -12.11
CA GLN A 494 8.77 -20.39 -12.14
C GLN A 494 7.54 -20.26 -11.25
N THR A 495 7.69 -19.69 -10.04
CA THR A 495 6.58 -19.45 -9.10
C THR A 495 5.55 -18.46 -9.68
N VAL A 496 5.99 -17.48 -10.47
CA VAL A 496 5.10 -16.55 -11.18
C VAL A 496 4.40 -17.21 -12.38
N GLU A 497 5.15 -17.91 -13.23
CA GLU A 497 4.63 -18.58 -14.43
C GLU A 497 3.61 -19.68 -14.10
N THR A 498 3.83 -20.41 -13.01
CA THR A 498 2.93 -21.47 -12.51
C THR A 498 1.85 -20.98 -11.54
N SER A 499 1.79 -19.68 -11.27
CA SER A 499 0.72 -19.09 -10.44
C SER A 499 -0.63 -19.11 -11.15
N LYS A 500 -1.72 -19.01 -10.38
CA LYS A 500 -3.10 -19.02 -10.87
C LYS A 500 -3.40 -17.91 -11.90
N GLY A 501 -2.67 -16.81 -11.83
CA GLY A 501 -2.80 -15.67 -12.75
C GLY A 501 -1.68 -15.53 -13.78
N GLY A 502 -0.68 -16.41 -13.73
CA GLY A 502 0.53 -16.38 -14.56
C GLY A 502 1.30 -15.05 -14.50
N SER A 503 2.25 -14.89 -15.42
CA SER A 503 3.13 -13.72 -15.52
C SER A 503 2.40 -12.38 -15.70
N GLN A 504 1.21 -12.40 -16.31
CA GLN A 504 0.38 -11.19 -16.49
C GLN A 504 -0.13 -10.61 -15.15
N SER A 505 -0.24 -11.45 -14.11
CA SER A 505 -0.70 -11.06 -12.77
C SER A 505 0.43 -10.62 -11.84
N ALA A 506 1.68 -10.61 -12.31
CA ALA A 506 2.86 -10.23 -11.54
C ALA A 506 3.24 -8.74 -11.65
N GLY A 507 2.34 -7.88 -12.17
CA GLY A 507 2.58 -6.44 -12.37
C GLY A 507 2.87 -5.62 -11.10
N THR A 508 2.63 -6.19 -9.90
CA THR A 508 2.98 -5.60 -8.59
C THR A 508 4.20 -6.25 -7.93
N LEU A 509 4.88 -7.17 -8.63
CA LEU A 509 6.06 -7.89 -8.18
C LEU A 509 7.33 -7.31 -8.82
N CYS A 510 7.95 -6.33 -8.17
CA CYS A 510 8.95 -5.47 -8.81
C CYS A 510 10.38 -5.76 -8.35
N PHE A 511 11.19 -6.39 -9.22
CA PHE A 511 12.64 -6.57 -9.04
C PHE A 511 13.34 -6.45 -10.41
N GLN A 512 14.61 -6.02 -10.43
CA GLN A 512 15.38 -5.80 -11.67
C GLN A 512 16.60 -6.72 -11.72
N SER A 513 16.85 -7.33 -12.88
CA SER A 513 17.96 -8.27 -13.07
C SER A 513 19.30 -7.64 -12.72
N LYS A 514 19.54 -6.39 -13.15
CA LYS A 514 20.77 -5.60 -12.92
C LYS A 514 21.14 -5.43 -11.44
N TRP A 515 20.16 -5.53 -10.53
CA TRP A 515 20.40 -5.50 -9.09
C TRP A 515 20.81 -6.89 -8.60
N TYR A 516 20.07 -7.93 -9.00
CA TYR A 516 20.39 -9.32 -8.67
C TYR A 516 21.73 -9.80 -9.23
N THR A 517 22.10 -9.39 -10.44
CA THR A 517 23.37 -9.80 -11.09
C THR A 517 24.60 -9.11 -10.54
N SER A 518 24.44 -8.03 -9.75
CA SER A 518 25.55 -7.27 -9.17
C SER A 518 26.44 -8.15 -8.26
N PRO A 519 27.79 -8.03 -8.32
CA PRO A 519 28.69 -8.81 -7.45
C PRO A 519 28.51 -8.56 -5.95
N THR A 520 27.92 -7.42 -5.55
CA THR A 520 27.67 -7.06 -4.15
C THR A 520 26.26 -7.40 -3.66
N PHE A 521 25.39 -7.94 -4.52
CA PHE A 521 24.07 -8.38 -4.13
C PHE A 521 24.16 -9.72 -3.36
N PRO A 522 23.61 -9.82 -2.13
CA PRO A 522 23.81 -10.97 -1.26
C PRO A 522 22.88 -12.14 -1.62
N LYS A 523 23.05 -12.74 -2.81
CA LYS A 523 22.17 -13.77 -3.39
C LYS A 523 21.80 -14.91 -2.42
N GLN A 524 22.69 -15.27 -1.50
CA GLN A 524 22.51 -16.33 -0.51
C GLN A 524 21.34 -16.10 0.47
N VAL A 525 20.85 -14.86 0.63
CA VAL A 525 19.68 -14.57 1.50
C VAL A 525 18.35 -14.93 0.84
N MET A 526 18.33 -15.13 -0.48
CA MET A 526 17.08 -15.19 -1.23
C MET A 526 16.38 -16.56 -1.09
N ARG A 527 15.06 -16.51 -0.95
CA ARG A 527 14.15 -17.67 -0.81
C ARG A 527 12.97 -17.52 -1.77
N ASP A 528 12.54 -18.62 -2.39
CA ASP A 528 11.41 -18.66 -3.32
C ASP A 528 10.07 -18.53 -2.55
N ASN A 529 9.33 -17.44 -2.79
CA ASN A 529 8.15 -17.07 -2.02
C ASN A 529 6.88 -17.83 -2.42
N LEU A 530 6.82 -19.11 -2.06
CA LEU A 530 5.67 -19.99 -2.30
C LEU A 530 4.56 -19.73 -1.27
N SER A 531 3.33 -19.44 -1.71
CA SER A 531 2.17 -19.34 -0.79
C SER A 531 1.75 -20.69 -0.20
N ARG A 532 1.24 -20.67 1.04
CA ARG A 532 0.47 -21.78 1.64
C ARG A 532 -0.88 -21.96 0.93
N ARG A 533 -1.48 -20.91 0.36
CA ARG A 533 -2.61 -21.00 -0.58
C ARG A 533 -2.09 -21.31 -1.98
N ASN A 534 -2.20 -22.57 -2.39
CA ASN A 534 -1.55 -23.05 -3.62
C ASN A 534 -1.95 -22.24 -4.86
N GLY A 535 -0.96 -21.68 -5.56
CA GLY A 535 -1.15 -20.86 -6.77
C GLY A 535 -1.30 -19.35 -6.56
N LEU A 536 -1.32 -18.85 -5.32
CA LEU A 536 -1.33 -17.40 -5.04
C LEU A 536 0.06 -16.76 -5.13
N LEU A 537 0.07 -15.55 -5.67
CA LEU A 537 1.15 -14.59 -5.50
C LEU A 537 0.90 -13.73 -4.26
N MET A 538 1.96 -13.18 -3.67
CA MET A 538 1.89 -12.36 -2.46
C MET A 538 2.32 -10.92 -2.74
N HIS A 539 1.41 -9.98 -2.51
CA HIS A 539 1.70 -8.55 -2.50
C HIS A 539 1.89 -8.01 -1.06
N ASN A 540 1.98 -8.90 -0.07
CA ASN A 540 2.28 -8.55 1.32
C ASN A 540 3.73 -8.09 1.56
N LYS A 541 3.93 -7.40 2.68
CA LYS A 541 5.23 -6.99 3.21
C LYS A 541 5.24 -7.30 4.70
N MET A 542 6.11 -8.21 5.11
CA MET A 542 6.19 -8.70 6.49
C MET A 542 7.64 -8.93 6.87
N LEU A 543 8.00 -8.64 8.12
CA LEU A 543 9.29 -9.01 8.69
C LEU A 543 9.03 -9.77 9.99
N PHE A 544 9.31 -11.07 9.99
CA PHE A 544 9.27 -11.93 11.17
C PHE A 544 10.65 -11.95 11.81
N VAL A 545 10.73 -11.76 13.13
CA VAL A 545 11.99 -11.70 13.89
C VAL A 545 11.93 -12.63 15.09
N ARG A 546 12.96 -13.45 15.27
CA ARG A 546 13.11 -14.40 16.39
C ARG A 546 14.50 -14.23 16.99
N PRO A 547 14.64 -13.84 18.27
CA PRO A 547 15.93 -13.86 18.94
C PRO A 547 16.32 -15.29 19.32
N ASP A 548 17.63 -15.60 19.32
CA ASP A 548 18.14 -16.90 19.80
C ASP A 548 17.87 -17.13 21.30
N THR A 549 17.69 -16.04 22.07
CA THR A 549 17.23 -16.05 23.46
C THR A 549 16.01 -15.14 23.57
N PRO A 550 14.85 -15.62 24.02
CA PRO A 550 13.66 -14.79 24.24
C PRO A 550 13.94 -13.58 25.13
N VAL A 551 13.29 -12.46 24.86
CA VAL A 551 13.49 -11.20 25.61
C VAL A 551 12.46 -11.11 26.72
N THR A 552 12.91 -11.17 27.98
CA THR A 552 12.07 -10.96 29.16
C THR A 552 11.68 -9.49 29.29
N SER A 553 10.42 -9.23 29.59
CA SER A 553 9.89 -7.89 29.89
C SER A 553 10.54 -7.28 31.13
N SER A 554 10.63 -5.94 31.18
CA SER A 554 11.24 -5.20 32.29
C SER A 554 10.48 -5.32 33.61
N ASP A 555 9.20 -5.68 33.57
CA ASP A 555 8.35 -5.98 34.73
C ASP A 555 8.48 -7.42 35.24
N GLY A 556 9.18 -8.30 34.50
CA GLY A 556 9.34 -9.71 34.85
C GLY A 556 8.09 -10.58 34.70
N ASN A 557 6.99 -10.09 34.11
CA ASN A 557 5.72 -10.84 34.02
C ASN A 557 5.53 -11.57 32.68
N SER A 558 6.28 -11.22 31.64
CA SER A 558 6.15 -11.83 30.31
C SER A 558 7.48 -11.99 29.57
N VAL A 559 7.50 -12.92 28.61
CA VAL A 559 8.64 -13.22 27.74
C VAL A 559 8.22 -13.08 26.28
N CYS A 560 8.99 -12.31 25.51
CA CYS A 560 8.83 -12.13 24.08
C CYS A 560 9.67 -13.15 23.30
N HIS A 561 9.02 -14.10 22.62
CA HIS A 561 9.69 -15.15 21.83
C HIS A 561 10.01 -14.73 20.39
N GLY A 562 9.60 -13.54 19.99
CA GLY A 562 9.75 -12.99 18.64
C GLY A 562 8.76 -11.86 18.41
N TRP A 563 8.85 -11.20 17.26
CA TRP A 563 7.91 -10.14 16.87
C TRP A 563 7.76 -10.10 15.35
N ALA A 564 6.69 -9.46 14.87
CA ALA A 564 6.45 -9.28 13.45
C ALA A 564 6.10 -7.82 13.11
N TYR A 565 6.69 -7.30 12.03
CA TYR A 565 6.19 -6.10 11.35
C TYR A 565 5.24 -6.50 10.21
N VAL A 566 4.14 -5.77 10.08
CA VAL A 566 3.15 -5.90 9.00
C VAL A 566 2.85 -4.52 8.43
N GLY A 567 2.94 -4.32 7.11
CA GLY A 567 2.64 -3.02 6.52
C GLY A 567 2.90 -2.89 5.02
N SER A 568 3.30 -1.69 4.59
CA SER A 568 3.57 -1.35 3.20
C SER A 568 5.05 -1.44 2.79
N ALA A 569 6.00 -1.36 3.73
CA ALA A 569 7.42 -1.17 3.40
C ALA A 569 8.03 -2.39 2.70
N ASN A 570 8.41 -2.23 1.43
CA ASN A 570 9.23 -3.20 0.70
C ASN A 570 10.69 -3.16 1.16
N LEU A 571 11.42 -4.27 1.03
CA LEU A 571 12.85 -4.33 1.40
C LEU A 571 13.73 -3.49 0.44
N SER A 572 13.88 -2.19 0.75
CA SER A 572 14.69 -1.24 -0.03
C SER A 572 15.08 0.01 0.78
N GLU A 573 16.21 0.64 0.43
CA GLU A 573 16.60 1.97 0.95
C GLU A 573 15.59 3.08 0.59
N SER A 574 14.74 2.90 -0.41
CA SER A 574 13.69 3.89 -0.74
C SER A 574 12.56 3.88 0.29
N ALA A 575 12.15 2.68 0.73
CA ALA A 575 11.06 2.46 1.68
C ALA A 575 11.50 2.66 3.14
N TRP A 576 12.70 2.19 3.51
CA TRP A 576 13.23 2.30 4.87
C TRP A 576 14.16 3.50 5.09
N GLY A 577 14.58 4.17 4.02
CA GLY A 577 15.52 5.29 4.07
C GLY A 577 16.98 4.86 4.27
N ARG A 578 17.88 5.86 4.25
CA ARG A 578 19.31 5.70 4.49
C ARG A 578 19.84 6.82 5.41
N LEU A 579 20.35 6.43 6.57
CA LEU A 579 21.04 7.33 7.49
C LEU A 579 22.45 7.65 6.96
N VAL A 580 22.81 8.93 6.95
CA VAL A 580 24.12 9.45 6.53
C VAL A 580 24.59 10.54 7.50
N VAL A 581 25.89 10.87 7.47
CA VAL A 581 26.38 12.12 8.05
C VAL A 581 26.09 13.25 7.06
N ASP A 582 25.43 14.30 7.53
CA ASP A 582 25.20 15.52 6.76
C ASP A 582 26.50 16.35 6.64
N ARG A 583 26.83 16.82 5.43
CA ARG A 583 28.14 17.40 5.14
C ARG A 583 28.38 18.80 5.73
N SER A 584 27.33 19.61 5.91
CA SER A 584 27.48 20.97 6.43
C SER A 584 27.29 21.05 7.94
N THR A 585 26.44 20.22 8.52
CA THR A 585 26.19 20.19 9.98
C THR A 585 27.02 19.15 10.73
N THR A 586 27.61 18.17 10.03
CA THR A 586 28.26 16.95 10.57
C THR A 586 27.34 16.04 11.41
N GLN A 587 26.03 16.34 11.46
CA GLN A 587 25.05 15.57 12.23
C GLN A 587 24.43 14.43 11.43
N PRO A 588 23.81 13.42 12.08
CA PRO A 588 23.04 12.40 11.39
C PRO A 588 21.83 12.99 10.65
N LYS A 589 21.63 12.52 9.41
CA LYS A 589 20.47 12.86 8.56
C LYS A 589 19.94 11.59 7.90
N LEU A 590 18.67 11.28 8.10
CA LEU A 590 17.98 10.19 7.42
C LEU A 590 17.30 10.74 6.17
N ASN A 591 17.45 10.08 5.03
CA ASN A 591 16.76 10.44 3.79
C ASN A 591 15.88 9.28 3.35
N CYS A 592 14.60 9.57 3.12
CA CYS A 592 13.54 8.62 2.83
C CYS A 592 12.87 9.01 1.51
N ARG A 593 12.71 8.06 0.58
CA ARG A 593 12.14 8.34 -0.75
C ARG A 593 10.67 7.98 -0.87
N ASN A 594 10.17 7.06 -0.06
CA ASN A 594 8.75 6.71 -0.02
C ASN A 594 8.12 7.24 1.27
N TRP A 595 6.80 7.36 1.26
CA TRP A 595 6.00 7.26 2.48
C TRP A 595 5.56 5.81 2.67
N GLU A 596 5.67 5.28 3.89
CA GLU A 596 5.31 3.90 4.25
C GLU A 596 4.66 3.89 5.65
N CYS A 597 3.86 2.85 5.95
CA CYS A 597 3.40 2.60 7.32
C CYS A 597 3.21 1.11 7.61
N GLY A 598 3.13 0.74 8.88
CA GLY A 598 3.00 -0.62 9.36
C GLY A 598 2.82 -0.66 10.88
N VAL A 599 2.63 -1.86 11.42
CA VAL A 599 2.54 -2.13 12.86
C VAL A 599 3.55 -3.21 13.24
N LEU A 600 4.25 -2.98 14.36
CA LEU A 600 5.13 -3.96 15.01
C LEU A 600 4.36 -4.62 16.16
N ILE A 601 4.27 -5.95 16.11
CA ILE A 601 3.48 -6.79 17.01
C ILE A 601 4.43 -7.76 17.76
N PRO A 602 4.65 -7.57 19.07
CA PRO A 602 5.41 -8.50 19.91
C PRO A 602 4.64 -9.79 20.20
N ILE A 603 5.33 -10.93 20.19
CA ILE A 603 4.74 -12.22 20.59
C ILE A 603 5.14 -12.51 22.03
N ARG A 604 4.40 -11.92 22.98
CA ARG A 604 4.63 -12.12 24.41
C ARG A 604 3.80 -13.28 24.94
N LYS A 605 4.39 -14.09 25.83
CA LYS A 605 3.72 -15.11 26.63
C LYS A 605 3.89 -14.78 28.12
N PRO A 606 2.88 -15.03 28.98
CA PRO A 606 3.05 -14.88 30.43
C PRO A 606 4.14 -15.82 30.94
N LEU A 607 4.89 -15.37 31.96
CA LEU A 607 5.77 -16.25 32.72
C LEU A 607 4.93 -17.10 33.69
N SER A 608 4.78 -18.40 33.40
CA SER A 608 4.17 -19.34 34.34
C SER A 608 5.24 -19.91 35.29
N PRO A 609 4.91 -20.25 36.55
CA PRO A 609 5.84 -20.90 37.47
C PRO A 609 6.49 -22.15 36.85
N ASP A 610 5.68 -22.97 36.15
CA ASP A 610 6.10 -24.22 35.51
C ASP A 610 7.16 -24.01 34.40
N THR A 611 7.28 -22.81 33.83
CA THR A 611 8.34 -22.52 32.84
C THR A 611 9.72 -22.28 33.46
N ALA A 612 9.82 -22.07 34.78
CA ALA A 612 11.11 -21.87 35.45
C ALA A 612 11.95 -23.16 35.51
N GLU A 613 11.33 -24.32 35.72
CA GLU A 613 12.05 -25.59 35.95
C GLU A 613 12.67 -26.20 34.68
N MET A 614 12.20 -25.82 33.48
CA MET A 614 12.82 -26.30 32.23
C MET A 614 14.15 -25.62 31.87
N SER A 615 14.60 -24.64 32.64
CA SER A 615 15.88 -23.94 32.42
C SER A 615 17.14 -24.80 32.62
N GLY A 616 17.02 -26.00 33.18
CA GLY A 616 18.10 -27.00 33.30
C GLY A 616 18.13 -28.08 32.21
N GLY A 617 17.16 -28.10 31.28
CA GLY A 617 17.04 -29.15 30.26
C GLY A 617 17.91 -28.94 29.03
N SER A 618 18.45 -30.02 28.45
CA SER A 618 19.20 -29.96 27.18
C SER A 618 18.35 -29.36 26.06
N ALA A 619 18.92 -28.42 25.28
CA ALA A 619 18.24 -27.71 24.21
C ALA A 619 17.41 -28.65 23.30
N PRO A 620 16.12 -28.35 23.04
CA PRO A 620 15.29 -29.18 22.18
C PRO A 620 15.91 -29.34 20.79
N LYS A 621 15.94 -30.58 20.27
CA LYS A 621 16.38 -30.83 18.89
C LYS A 621 15.52 -30.01 17.93
N ALA A 622 16.18 -29.23 17.06
CA ALA A 622 15.52 -28.34 16.13
C ALA A 622 14.84 -29.11 14.97
N SER A 623 13.66 -29.66 15.24
CA SER A 623 12.80 -30.36 14.28
C SER A 623 11.31 -29.97 14.36
N GLY A 624 10.98 -28.90 15.08
CA GLY A 624 9.68 -28.24 15.01
C GLY A 624 9.70 -27.09 14.00
N ASP A 625 8.54 -26.72 13.44
CA ASP A 625 8.42 -25.53 12.59
C ASP A 625 8.72 -24.28 13.43
N THR A 626 9.83 -23.59 13.12
CA THR A 626 10.30 -22.41 13.85
C THR A 626 9.34 -21.22 13.74
N PHE A 627 8.36 -21.26 12.84
CA PHE A 627 7.30 -20.26 12.72
C PHE A 627 6.09 -20.53 13.62
N GLN A 628 6.03 -21.66 14.33
CA GLN A 628 4.94 -21.96 15.28
C GLN A 628 4.71 -20.86 16.32
N VAL A 629 5.77 -20.13 16.70
CA VAL A 629 5.69 -18.97 17.59
C VAL A 629 4.69 -17.91 17.12
N PHE A 630 4.51 -17.73 15.80
CA PHE A 630 3.63 -16.70 15.24
C PHE A 630 2.18 -17.15 14.99
N ASN A 631 1.91 -18.46 14.93
CA ASN A 631 0.67 -19.00 14.36
C ASN A 631 -0.62 -18.43 14.98
N ASP A 632 -0.65 -18.22 16.29
CA ASP A 632 -1.84 -17.75 17.02
C ASP A 632 -2.05 -16.22 16.94
N TRP A 633 -1.07 -15.48 16.40
CA TRP A 633 -0.99 -14.01 16.48
C TRP A 633 -0.92 -13.35 15.11
N VAL A 634 -0.07 -13.88 14.22
CA VAL A 634 0.28 -13.30 12.92
C VAL A 634 0.35 -14.42 11.88
N PRO A 635 -0.61 -14.52 10.94
CA PRO A 635 -0.59 -15.53 9.90
C PRO A 635 0.71 -15.50 9.10
N VAL A 636 1.31 -16.68 8.91
CA VAL A 636 2.52 -16.88 8.10
C VAL A 636 2.06 -17.32 6.70
N PRO A 637 2.00 -16.44 5.68
CA PRO A 637 1.34 -16.74 4.41
C PRO A 637 2.18 -17.62 3.49
N MET A 638 3.51 -17.59 3.64
CA MET A 638 4.47 -18.35 2.84
C MET A 638 4.78 -19.73 3.43
N ARG A 639 5.26 -20.64 2.58
CA ARG A 639 5.84 -21.92 2.99
C ARG A 639 7.20 -21.68 3.62
N VAL A 640 7.49 -22.41 4.69
CA VAL A 640 8.67 -22.21 5.54
C VAL A 640 9.30 -23.56 5.90
N PRO A 641 10.64 -23.68 5.91
CA PRO A 641 11.59 -22.73 5.32
C PRO A 641 11.36 -22.57 3.82
N GLY A 642 11.57 -21.36 3.28
CA GLY A 642 11.45 -21.11 1.84
C GLY A 642 12.56 -21.82 1.06
N PRO A 643 12.30 -22.41 -0.13
CA PRO A 643 13.35 -23.01 -0.94
C PRO A 643 14.43 -22.00 -1.34
N GLU A 644 15.70 -22.42 -1.34
CA GLU A 644 16.76 -21.58 -1.92
C GLU A 644 16.61 -21.49 -3.45
N TYR A 645 17.10 -20.40 -4.05
CA TYR A 645 17.28 -20.34 -5.51
C TYR A 645 18.46 -21.23 -5.93
N GLY A 646 18.18 -22.52 -6.14
CA GLY A 646 19.14 -23.49 -6.67
C GLY A 646 19.63 -23.15 -8.08
N THR A 647 20.63 -23.90 -8.56
CA THR A 647 21.25 -23.72 -9.89
C THR A 647 20.19 -23.64 -11.01
N GLY A 648 20.20 -22.53 -11.75
CA GLY A 648 19.25 -22.28 -12.84
C GLY A 648 17.92 -21.62 -12.43
N LYS A 649 17.60 -21.51 -11.13
CA LYS A 649 16.46 -20.68 -10.67
C LYS A 649 16.86 -19.22 -10.56
N GLN A 650 16.01 -18.33 -11.08
CA GLN A 650 16.13 -16.89 -10.93
C GLN A 650 14.87 -16.27 -10.31
N PRO A 651 14.98 -15.12 -9.62
CA PRO A 651 13.84 -14.31 -9.23
C PRO A 651 12.95 -13.98 -10.43
N TRP A 652 11.68 -13.68 -10.18
CA TRP A 652 10.89 -12.92 -11.16
C TRP A 652 11.53 -11.53 -11.38
N PHE A 653 11.66 -11.11 -12.64
CA PHE A 653 12.09 -9.75 -12.99
C PHE A 653 10.95 -9.00 -13.67
N TYR A 654 10.82 -7.71 -13.36
CA TYR A 654 9.70 -6.89 -13.80
C TYR A 654 10.08 -6.12 -15.07
N MET A 655 9.34 -6.38 -16.15
CA MET A 655 9.55 -5.79 -17.48
C MET A 655 10.87 -6.20 -18.16
N GLU A 656 11.34 -7.43 -17.90
CA GLU A 656 12.55 -8.05 -18.47
C GLU A 656 12.25 -9.46 -19.00
#